data_AF-A0A957HKG4-F1
#
_entry.id   AF-A0A957HKG4-F1
#
_cell.length_a   1.000
_cell.length_b   1.000
_cell.length_c   1.000
_cell.angle_alpha   90.00
_cell.angle_beta   90.00
_cell.angle_gamma   90.00
#
_symmetry.space_group_name_H-M   'P 1'
#
loop_
_entity.id
_entity.type
_entity.pdbx_description
1 polymer ?
#
loop_
_entity_poly.entity_id
_entity_poly.type
_entity_poly.pdbx_seq_one_letter_code
_entity_poly.pdbx_strand_id
1 'polypeptide(L)'
;MNPTNSPRQIQIIPVLLLLFASVVLLLLLLNGRQPGVTAAPEGAQSADSLWQDVDEALLRVAGERRIVPQAYRTVALNWDQLNSLLVNVPDSAAARTSEVILSLPLPDGGYGRFQLYETAVMHPDLAAKFPEIRTYAGLGLDDPTATARLDTTPHGFHAMILSANGRVFIDPLTTASTDLYQSYFASDFIPDLPADFAPDVVVEPEGAAEKPAEMSAVTSSGGTLRTYRLAVAATGEYTVYHGGTVPLGQAAIVTAINRVNGIYEREVAVTMQLIANNDSVVYTNGAADPYTNNNGFTMLDENQAVLDSVIGTANYDIGHVFSTGGGGVAWRGSVCGAGIKAQGVTGLTSPIGDPFYVDYVAHEMGHQFAANHTFNSVLGACGGGNRNASTAYEPGSASTIMGYAGICSADNLQSNSDDYFHAISFDEIIAFTTAGNGDNCDVPSATGNTPPTVEAGASYSIPLNTPFTLTGSATDPNGATLTYNWEQFDIGPAGLASTPSGDAPIFRSFPATNSPSRTFPKMSDIVNNTTTIGELLPTYARTMHFRLTVRDNQTPTGGVGLDSTTVTAVASTGPFLVTAPNTAVTWTGNTNQTVTWNVANTTAAPISCANVNIDLSTDGGYTYPYILVSNTPNDGSQSVLATNVSTSSARVRVSCANNIFFDISNANF
;
A
#
# COMPACT_ATOMS: atom_id res chain seq x y z
N MET A 1 -65.48 -3.26 -46.74
CA MET A 1 -66.35 -3.05 -45.56
C MET A 1 -65.52 -3.31 -44.32
N ASN A 2 -65.72 -2.47 -43.31
CA ASN A 2 -64.99 -2.41 -42.03
C ASN A 2 -65.02 -3.73 -41.21
N PRO A 3 -64.18 -3.82 -40.15
CA PRO A 3 -63.51 -5.04 -39.68
C PRO A 3 -64.15 -5.69 -38.44
N THR A 4 -63.63 -6.84 -38.03
CA THR A 4 -63.81 -7.41 -36.69
C THR A 4 -62.50 -7.39 -35.90
N ASN A 5 -62.58 -6.81 -34.70
CA ASN A 5 -61.51 -6.56 -33.73
C ASN A 5 -61.17 -7.79 -32.87
N SER A 6 -59.89 -7.95 -32.56
CA SER A 6 -59.41 -8.58 -31.31
C SER A 6 -58.12 -7.88 -30.88
N PRO A 7 -57.99 -7.35 -29.64
CA PRO A 7 -56.78 -6.69 -29.21
C PRO A 7 -55.77 -7.69 -28.64
N ARG A 8 -54.55 -7.72 -29.20
CA ARG A 8 -53.38 -8.26 -28.52
C ARG A 8 -52.88 -7.25 -27.50
N GLN A 9 -52.90 -7.60 -26.21
CA GLN A 9 -52.17 -6.88 -25.18
C GLN A 9 -50.66 -7.01 -25.42
N ILE A 10 -49.99 -5.88 -25.65
CA ILE A 10 -48.54 -5.75 -25.62
C ILE A 10 -48.15 -5.52 -24.17
N GLN A 11 -47.45 -6.47 -23.55
CA GLN A 11 -46.76 -6.24 -22.29
C GLN A 11 -45.56 -5.32 -22.53
N ILE A 12 -45.69 -4.05 -22.12
CA ILE A 12 -44.57 -3.13 -22.00
C ILE A 12 -43.87 -3.48 -20.68
N ILE A 13 -42.71 -4.13 -20.78
CA ILE A 13 -41.75 -4.25 -19.68
C ILE A 13 -41.14 -2.85 -19.46
N PRO A 14 -41.10 -2.29 -18.24
CA PRO A 14 -40.49 -0.99 -18.03
C PRO A 14 -38.96 -1.15 -18.02
N VAL A 15 -38.33 -0.78 -19.14
CA VAL A 15 -36.86 -0.69 -19.32
C VAL A 15 -36.21 0.31 -18.34
N LEU A 16 -36.99 1.12 -17.62
CA LEU A 16 -36.51 2.07 -16.62
C LEU A 16 -36.00 1.43 -15.30
N LEU A 17 -36.44 0.21 -14.94
CA LEU A 17 -36.00 -0.45 -13.71
C LEU A 17 -34.62 -1.13 -13.84
N LEU A 18 -34.22 -1.52 -15.06
CA LEU A 18 -32.91 -2.13 -15.33
C LEU A 18 -31.78 -1.11 -15.37
N LEU A 19 -32.06 0.16 -15.70
CA LEU A 19 -31.09 1.25 -15.72
C LEU A 19 -30.79 1.82 -14.32
N PHE A 20 -31.78 1.85 -13.41
CA PHE A 20 -31.54 2.31 -12.03
C PHE A 20 -30.85 1.24 -11.16
N ALA A 21 -31.17 -0.05 -11.35
CA ALA A 21 -30.51 -1.14 -10.65
C ALA A 21 -29.04 -1.32 -11.09
N SER A 22 -28.71 -1.04 -12.35
CA SER A 22 -27.32 -1.12 -12.85
C SER A 22 -26.47 0.08 -12.42
N VAL A 23 -27.03 1.29 -12.32
CA VAL A 23 -26.28 2.47 -11.84
C VAL A 23 -26.02 2.40 -10.32
N VAL A 24 -26.95 1.88 -9.52
CA VAL A 24 -26.77 1.69 -8.07
C VAL A 24 -25.86 0.49 -7.76
N LEU A 25 -25.92 -0.59 -8.56
CA LEU A 25 -24.97 -1.72 -8.45
C LEU A 25 -23.55 -1.34 -8.88
N LEU A 26 -23.40 -0.41 -9.84
CA LEU A 26 -22.09 0.13 -10.25
C LEU A 26 -21.51 1.10 -9.22
N LEU A 27 -22.36 1.86 -8.52
CA LEU A 27 -21.95 2.79 -7.45
C LEU A 27 -21.58 2.09 -6.12
N LEU A 28 -22.10 0.88 -5.86
CA LEU A 28 -21.90 0.16 -4.58
C LEU A 28 -20.82 -0.94 -4.64
N LEU A 29 -20.39 -1.35 -5.84
CA LEU A 29 -19.17 -2.16 -6.01
C LEU A 29 -17.88 -1.33 -5.89
N LEU A 30 -17.98 0.00 -5.81
CA LEU A 30 -16.84 0.93 -5.72
C LEU A 30 -16.30 1.13 -4.30
N ASN A 31 -17.03 0.71 -3.26
CA ASN A 31 -16.50 0.75 -1.90
C ASN A 31 -15.78 -0.57 -1.59
N GLY A 32 -14.56 -0.69 -2.08
CA GLY A 32 -13.60 -1.74 -1.68
C GLY A 32 -13.03 -2.59 -2.83
N ARG A 33 -13.47 -2.40 -4.08
CA ARG A 33 -12.70 -2.80 -5.25
C ARG A 33 -11.96 -1.58 -5.78
N GLN A 34 -10.66 -1.73 -6.04
CA GLN A 34 -9.96 -0.75 -6.87
C GLN A 34 -10.73 -0.61 -8.20
N PRO A 35 -10.88 0.62 -8.73
CA PRO A 35 -11.50 0.81 -10.04
C PRO A 35 -10.77 -0.07 -11.05
N GLY A 36 -11.50 -0.84 -11.85
CA GLY A 36 -10.88 -1.60 -12.93
C GLY A 36 -10.31 -0.65 -13.98
N VAL A 37 -9.32 -1.11 -14.75
CA VAL A 37 -8.81 -0.32 -15.88
C VAL A 37 -9.93 -0.12 -16.91
N THR A 38 -10.19 1.13 -17.24
CA THR A 38 -11.16 1.53 -18.27
C THR A 38 -10.52 2.58 -19.15
N ALA A 39 -10.12 2.21 -20.37
CA ALA A 39 -9.61 3.18 -21.32
C ALA A 39 -10.69 4.25 -21.64
N ALA A 40 -10.26 5.51 -21.76
CA ALA A 40 -11.15 6.55 -22.27
C ALA A 40 -11.40 6.33 -23.78
N PRO A 41 -12.43 6.97 -24.37
CA PRO A 41 -12.63 6.90 -25.82
C PRO A 41 -11.36 7.32 -26.58
N GLU A 42 -11.07 6.64 -27.69
CA GLU A 42 -9.92 6.99 -28.56
C GLU A 42 -9.92 8.49 -28.90
N GLY A 43 -8.76 9.12 -28.77
CA GLY A 43 -8.60 10.55 -29.03
C GLY A 43 -9.14 11.47 -27.94
N ALA A 44 -9.61 10.93 -26.81
CA ALA A 44 -9.80 11.73 -25.60
C ALA A 44 -8.48 12.40 -25.21
N GLN A 45 -8.55 13.69 -24.86
CA GLN A 45 -7.39 14.47 -24.46
C GLN A 45 -7.58 14.99 -23.04
N SER A 46 -6.47 15.02 -22.30
CA SER A 46 -6.35 15.78 -21.05
C SER A 46 -6.66 17.27 -21.29
N ALA A 47 -7.16 17.94 -20.26
CA ALA A 47 -7.55 19.35 -20.35
C ALA A 47 -6.36 20.30 -20.64
N ASP A 48 -5.15 19.92 -20.25
CA ASP A 48 -3.91 20.62 -20.55
C ASP A 48 -3.28 20.19 -21.89
N SER A 49 -3.95 19.29 -22.64
CA SER A 49 -3.53 18.75 -23.93
C SER A 49 -2.22 17.94 -23.92
N LEU A 50 -1.69 17.61 -22.73
CA LEU A 50 -0.45 16.84 -22.57
C LEU A 50 -0.61 15.39 -23.04
N TRP A 51 -1.75 14.79 -22.72
CA TRP A 51 -2.05 13.39 -22.93
C TRP A 51 -3.19 13.20 -23.92
N GLN A 52 -3.05 12.18 -24.76
CA GLN A 52 -4.09 11.71 -25.67
C GLN A 52 -4.23 10.19 -25.59
N ASP A 53 -5.45 9.66 -25.45
CA ASP A 53 -5.72 8.23 -25.53
C ASP A 53 -5.49 7.68 -26.93
N VAL A 54 -4.82 6.53 -27.01
CA VAL A 54 -4.47 5.88 -28.26
C VAL A 54 -4.97 4.44 -28.28
N ASP A 55 -5.59 4.04 -29.39
CA ASP A 55 -5.91 2.63 -29.63
C ASP A 55 -4.63 1.86 -30.00
N GLU A 56 -4.16 1.00 -29.09
CA GLU A 56 -2.98 0.17 -29.31
C GLU A 56 -3.12 -0.75 -30.54
N ALA A 57 -4.33 -1.17 -30.90
CA ALA A 57 -4.55 -2.01 -32.08
C ALA A 57 -4.18 -1.30 -33.39
N LEU A 58 -4.12 0.03 -33.39
CA LEU A 58 -3.73 0.85 -34.52
C LEU A 58 -2.23 1.19 -34.52
N LEU A 59 -1.50 0.87 -33.45
CA LEU A 59 -0.09 1.19 -33.30
C LEU A 59 0.81 0.13 -33.95
N ARG A 60 1.83 0.59 -34.67
CA ARG A 60 3.00 -0.23 -35.01
C ARG A 60 4.06 0.00 -33.96
N VAL A 61 3.99 -0.80 -32.90
CA VAL A 61 4.87 -0.69 -31.75
C VAL A 61 6.25 -1.25 -32.09
N ALA A 62 7.30 -0.41 -32.03
CA ALA A 62 8.70 -0.80 -32.18
C ALA A 62 9.37 -0.89 -30.81
N GLY A 63 10.43 -1.71 -30.72
CA GLY A 63 11.15 -1.95 -29.46
C GLY A 63 10.53 -3.02 -28.58
N GLU A 64 11.21 -3.30 -27.48
CA GLU A 64 10.79 -4.31 -26.51
C GLU A 64 9.79 -3.70 -25.51
N ARG A 65 8.73 -4.45 -25.19
CA ARG A 65 7.85 -4.18 -24.05
C ARG A 65 8.37 -4.93 -22.84
N ARG A 66 8.94 -4.19 -21.88
CA ARG A 66 9.54 -4.78 -20.66
C ARG A 66 8.61 -4.75 -19.45
N ILE A 67 7.67 -3.81 -19.41
CA ILE A 67 6.60 -3.75 -18.41
C ILE A 67 5.31 -4.15 -19.13
N VAL A 68 4.71 -5.27 -18.72
CA VAL A 68 3.50 -5.82 -19.33
C VAL A 68 2.47 -6.14 -18.23
N PRO A 69 1.71 -5.13 -17.77
CA PRO A 69 0.63 -5.35 -16.82
C PRO A 69 -0.51 -6.14 -17.45
N GLN A 70 -1.27 -6.87 -16.64
CA GLN A 70 -2.47 -7.62 -17.05
C GLN A 70 -3.57 -6.68 -17.58
N ALA A 71 -3.62 -5.45 -17.07
CA ALA A 71 -4.50 -4.40 -17.53
C ALA A 71 -3.80 -3.03 -17.45
N TYR A 72 -3.96 -2.20 -18.47
CA TYR A 72 -3.37 -0.86 -18.54
C TYR A 72 -4.11 0.02 -19.58
N ARG A 73 -3.92 1.34 -19.47
CA ARG A 73 -4.40 2.36 -20.41
C ARG A 73 -3.23 2.90 -21.23
N THR A 74 -3.38 2.97 -22.55
CA THR A 74 -2.33 3.47 -23.46
C THR A 74 -2.59 4.92 -23.84
N VAL A 75 -1.57 5.77 -23.71
CA VAL A 75 -1.65 7.20 -24.00
C VAL A 75 -0.40 7.70 -24.72
N ALA A 76 -0.56 8.75 -25.53
CA ALA A 76 0.55 9.50 -26.11
C ALA A 76 0.81 10.78 -25.31
N LEU A 77 2.08 11.16 -25.19
CA LEU A 77 2.53 12.37 -24.51
C LEU A 77 2.97 13.44 -25.51
N ASN A 78 2.58 14.69 -25.26
CA ASN A 78 3.06 15.86 -25.98
C ASN A 78 4.27 16.48 -25.27
N TRP A 79 5.48 16.12 -25.71
CA TRP A 79 6.73 16.61 -25.13
C TRP A 79 6.92 18.13 -25.21
N ASP A 80 6.49 18.77 -26.30
CA ASP A 80 6.65 20.22 -26.46
C ASP A 80 5.85 20.97 -25.39
N GLN A 81 4.63 20.51 -25.12
CA GLN A 81 3.79 21.08 -24.07
C GLN A 81 4.31 20.72 -22.68
N LEU A 82 4.75 19.48 -22.45
CA LEU A 82 5.33 19.08 -21.17
C LEU A 82 6.57 19.92 -20.84
N ASN A 83 7.51 20.05 -21.77
CA ASN A 83 8.73 20.83 -21.58
C ASN A 83 8.40 22.32 -21.33
N SER A 84 7.42 22.88 -22.04
CA SER A 84 6.96 24.25 -21.83
C SER A 84 6.34 24.48 -20.45
N LEU A 85 5.72 23.45 -19.86
CA LEU A 85 5.17 23.49 -18.51
C LEU A 85 6.27 23.34 -17.46
N LEU A 86 7.16 22.36 -17.62
CA LEU A 86 8.17 21.98 -16.64
C LEU A 86 9.24 23.06 -16.39
N VAL A 87 9.50 23.96 -17.35
CA VAL A 87 10.43 25.09 -17.15
C VAL A 87 9.96 26.10 -16.11
N ASN A 88 8.67 26.10 -15.78
CA ASN A 88 8.09 27.03 -14.80
C ASN A 88 7.93 26.39 -13.41
N VAL A 89 8.26 25.11 -13.26
CA VAL A 89 8.11 24.40 -11.98
C VAL A 89 9.12 24.98 -10.97
N PRO A 90 8.66 25.46 -9.81
CA PRO A 90 9.55 26.02 -8.81
C PRO A 90 10.28 24.93 -8.02
N ASP A 91 11.30 25.33 -7.27
CA ASP A 91 11.98 24.44 -6.33
C ASP A 91 11.09 24.01 -5.14
N SER A 92 11.58 23.06 -4.36
CA SER A 92 10.87 22.52 -3.19
C SER A 92 10.62 23.53 -2.07
N ALA A 93 11.39 24.62 -1.99
CA ALA A 93 11.16 25.68 -1.00
C ALA A 93 9.86 26.46 -1.28
N ALA A 94 9.46 26.53 -2.55
CA ALA A 94 8.21 27.15 -2.99
C ALA A 94 7.10 26.13 -3.32
N ALA A 95 7.24 24.86 -2.89
CA ALA A 95 6.30 23.78 -3.20
C ALA A 95 4.83 24.13 -2.90
N ARG A 96 4.57 24.67 -1.69
CA ARG A 96 3.21 25.04 -1.22
C ARG A 96 2.58 26.21 -1.97
N THR A 97 3.37 26.95 -2.75
CA THR A 97 2.94 28.15 -3.50
C THR A 97 3.02 27.95 -5.01
N SER A 98 3.36 26.74 -5.48
CA SER A 98 3.48 26.48 -6.92
C SER A 98 2.13 26.67 -7.62
N GLU A 99 2.12 27.38 -8.75
CA GLU A 99 0.92 27.50 -9.59
C GLU A 99 0.96 26.53 -10.78
N VAL A 100 1.99 25.70 -10.88
CA VAL A 100 2.15 24.75 -11.99
C VAL A 100 1.36 23.49 -11.71
N ILE A 101 0.38 23.22 -12.57
CA ILE A 101 -0.51 22.07 -12.47
C ILE A 101 -0.32 21.18 -13.69
N LEU A 102 -0.13 19.88 -13.46
CA LEU A 102 -0.03 18.87 -14.51
C LEU A 102 -1.10 17.79 -14.32
N SER A 103 -1.77 17.41 -15.40
CA SER A 103 -2.69 16.28 -15.40
C SER A 103 -1.93 14.98 -15.64
N LEU A 104 -2.21 13.95 -14.85
CA LEU A 104 -1.70 12.59 -15.04
C LEU A 104 -2.84 11.65 -15.45
N PRO A 105 -2.68 10.83 -16.50
CA PRO A 105 -3.66 9.84 -16.89
C PRO A 105 -3.81 8.79 -15.79
N LEU A 106 -5.03 8.50 -15.40
CA LEU A 106 -5.34 7.41 -14.47
C LEU A 106 -5.80 6.16 -15.24
N PRO A 107 -5.61 4.95 -14.69
CA PRO A 107 -5.99 3.71 -15.40
C PRO A 107 -7.50 3.57 -15.59
N ASP A 108 -8.32 4.28 -14.80
CA ASP A 108 -9.78 4.32 -14.90
C ASP A 108 -10.31 5.21 -16.05
N GLY A 109 -9.41 5.77 -16.87
CA GLY A 109 -9.78 6.64 -18.00
C GLY A 109 -9.91 8.11 -17.62
N GLY A 110 -9.86 8.43 -16.32
CA GLY A 110 -9.83 9.79 -15.82
C GLY A 110 -8.43 10.44 -15.88
N TYR A 111 -8.33 11.64 -15.32
CA TYR A 111 -7.05 12.32 -15.11
C TYR A 111 -7.03 12.86 -13.68
N GLY A 112 -5.90 12.75 -12.99
CA GLY A 112 -5.65 13.42 -11.72
C GLY A 112 -4.79 14.66 -11.93
N ARG A 113 -5.19 15.81 -11.36
CA ARG A 113 -4.41 17.04 -11.41
C ARG A 113 -3.47 17.14 -10.21
N PHE A 114 -2.21 17.50 -10.48
CA PHE A 114 -1.17 17.61 -9.47
C PHE A 114 -0.49 18.98 -9.52
N GLN A 115 -0.40 19.64 -8.38
CA GLN A 115 0.43 20.83 -8.20
C GLN A 115 1.89 20.40 -8.06
N LEU A 116 2.77 20.86 -8.95
CA LEU A 116 4.15 20.36 -9.08
C LEU A 116 5.20 21.25 -8.42
N TYR A 117 6.28 20.63 -7.93
CA TYR A 117 7.53 21.27 -7.56
C TYR A 117 8.72 20.36 -7.87
N GLU A 118 9.90 20.96 -8.06
CA GLU A 118 11.14 20.24 -8.36
C GLU A 118 11.72 19.59 -7.10
N THR A 119 12.18 18.35 -7.23
CA THR A 119 12.87 17.60 -6.17
C THR A 119 14.34 17.42 -6.56
N ALA A 120 15.22 17.32 -5.57
CA ALA A 120 16.66 17.22 -5.77
C ALA A 120 17.18 15.81 -5.44
N VAL A 121 16.87 14.83 -6.30
CA VAL A 121 17.40 13.46 -6.16
C VAL A 121 18.90 13.40 -6.43
N MET A 122 19.40 14.23 -7.35
CA MET A 122 20.84 14.37 -7.62
C MET A 122 21.42 15.58 -6.87
N HIS A 123 22.63 15.43 -6.35
CA HIS A 123 23.44 16.57 -5.95
C HIS A 123 23.63 17.54 -7.14
N PRO A 124 23.67 18.87 -6.92
CA PRO A 124 23.76 19.85 -8.02
C PRO A 124 24.88 19.59 -9.03
N ASP A 125 26.06 19.17 -8.58
CA ASP A 125 27.19 18.85 -9.47
C ASP A 125 26.93 17.63 -10.36
N LEU A 126 26.17 16.63 -9.87
CA LEU A 126 25.78 15.47 -10.66
C LEU A 126 24.68 15.89 -11.66
N ALA A 127 23.70 16.67 -11.22
CA ALA A 127 22.64 17.20 -12.08
C ALA A 127 23.20 18.07 -13.22
N ALA A 128 24.27 18.84 -12.97
CA ALA A 128 24.95 19.63 -14.01
C ALA A 128 25.60 18.77 -15.10
N LYS A 129 25.97 17.51 -14.80
CA LYS A 129 26.50 16.56 -15.79
C LYS A 129 25.40 15.92 -16.64
N PHE A 130 24.18 15.81 -16.10
CA PHE A 130 23.02 15.18 -16.75
C PHE A 130 21.79 16.10 -16.71
N PRO A 131 21.84 17.28 -17.35
CA PRO A 131 20.78 18.28 -17.30
C PRO A 131 19.43 17.79 -17.86
N GLU A 132 19.44 16.71 -18.65
CA GLU A 132 18.26 16.06 -19.20
C GLU A 132 17.53 15.15 -18.20
N ILE A 133 18.14 14.86 -17.03
CA ILE A 133 17.52 14.09 -15.94
C ILE A 133 16.99 15.08 -14.91
N ARG A 134 15.65 15.19 -14.81
CA ARG A 134 14.97 16.06 -13.84
C ARG A 134 13.90 15.30 -13.07
N THR A 135 13.75 15.64 -11.80
CA THR A 135 12.83 14.99 -10.87
C THR A 135 11.88 16.01 -10.25
N TYR A 136 10.64 15.59 -10.07
CA TYR A 136 9.56 16.42 -9.54
C TYR A 136 8.72 15.62 -8.57
N ALA A 137 7.97 16.33 -7.74
CA ALA A 137 6.88 15.77 -6.95
C ALA A 137 5.60 16.57 -7.14
N GLY A 138 4.47 15.94 -6.87
CA GLY A 138 3.15 16.51 -7.10
C GLY A 138 2.20 16.28 -5.93
N LEU A 139 1.40 17.29 -5.60
CA LEU A 139 0.28 17.20 -4.65
C LEU A 139 -1.05 17.08 -5.41
N GLY A 140 -1.85 16.07 -5.09
CA GLY A 140 -3.16 15.86 -5.70
C GLY A 140 -4.16 16.96 -5.37
N LEU A 141 -4.78 17.53 -6.40
CA LEU A 141 -5.82 18.56 -6.28
C LEU A 141 -7.23 17.96 -6.32
N ASP A 142 -7.39 16.83 -7.02
CA ASP A 142 -8.66 16.13 -7.16
C ASP A 142 -8.84 15.03 -6.10
N ASP A 143 -7.73 14.42 -5.67
CA ASP A 143 -7.64 13.52 -4.53
C ASP A 143 -6.62 14.10 -3.52
N PRO A 144 -7.07 14.63 -2.36
CA PRO A 144 -6.18 15.23 -1.37
C PRO A 144 -5.31 14.23 -0.62
N THR A 145 -5.51 12.92 -0.82
CA THR A 145 -4.61 11.87 -0.31
C THR A 145 -3.51 11.52 -1.30
N ALA A 146 -3.62 11.98 -2.55
CA ALA A 146 -2.71 11.59 -3.62
C ALA A 146 -1.44 12.45 -3.61
N THR A 147 -0.29 11.78 -3.69
CA THR A 147 1.00 12.39 -3.99
C THR A 147 1.62 11.71 -5.21
N ALA A 148 2.47 12.43 -5.94
CA ALA A 148 3.13 11.91 -7.13
C ALA A 148 4.65 12.12 -7.08
N ARG A 149 5.40 11.18 -7.63
CA ARG A 149 6.81 11.33 -8.02
C ARG A 149 6.90 11.25 -9.52
N LEU A 150 7.58 12.20 -10.14
CA LEU A 150 7.71 12.29 -11.58
C LEU A 150 9.17 12.51 -11.97
N ASP A 151 9.57 11.98 -13.11
CA ASP A 151 10.87 12.26 -13.70
C ASP A 151 10.83 12.32 -15.21
N THR A 152 11.69 13.15 -15.78
CA THR A 152 12.01 13.17 -17.21
C THR A 152 13.47 12.80 -17.36
N THR A 153 13.75 11.73 -18.09
CA THR A 153 15.11 11.22 -18.31
C THR A 153 15.28 10.83 -19.78
N PRO A 154 16.49 10.43 -20.22
CA PRO A 154 16.67 9.81 -21.54
C PRO A 154 15.79 8.58 -21.82
N HIS A 155 15.28 7.91 -20.77
CA HIS A 155 14.34 6.80 -20.92
C HIS A 155 12.88 7.26 -21.12
N GLY A 156 12.61 8.55 -21.03
CA GLY A 156 11.30 9.14 -21.19
C GLY A 156 10.75 9.73 -19.88
N PHE A 157 9.44 9.91 -19.84
CA PHE A 157 8.71 10.37 -18.66
C PHE A 157 8.29 9.19 -17.78
N HIS A 158 8.43 9.32 -16.47
CA HIS A 158 7.88 8.34 -15.54
C HIS A 158 7.07 9.05 -14.46
N ALA A 159 6.01 8.41 -13.98
CA ALA A 159 5.30 8.85 -12.79
C ALA A 159 4.86 7.68 -11.90
N MET A 160 4.88 7.92 -10.60
CA MET A 160 4.29 7.07 -9.57
C MET A 160 3.34 7.91 -8.75
N ILE A 161 2.08 7.49 -8.64
CA ILE A 161 1.05 8.14 -7.82
C ILE A 161 0.75 7.21 -6.64
N LEU A 162 0.80 7.77 -5.43
CA LEU A 162 0.46 7.09 -4.20
C LEU A 162 -0.79 7.74 -3.60
N SER A 163 -1.85 6.99 -3.33
CA SER A 163 -3.12 7.52 -2.82
C SER A 163 -3.88 6.48 -2.00
N ALA A 164 -4.93 6.91 -1.28
CA ALA A 164 -5.87 5.98 -0.63
C ALA A 164 -6.65 5.10 -1.63
N ASN A 165 -6.67 5.47 -2.91
CA ASN A 165 -7.33 4.73 -3.99
C ASN A 165 -6.40 3.69 -4.66
N GLY A 166 -5.13 3.66 -4.27
CA GLY A 166 -4.14 2.74 -4.80
C GLY A 166 -2.91 3.43 -5.37
N ARG A 167 -1.99 2.57 -5.81
CA ARG A 167 -0.72 2.93 -6.44
C ARG A 167 -0.84 2.81 -7.96
N VAL A 168 -0.52 3.89 -8.66
CA VAL A 168 -0.58 3.98 -10.13
C VAL A 168 0.81 4.30 -10.68
N PHE A 169 1.15 3.67 -11.79
CA PHE A 169 2.37 3.94 -12.55
C PHE A 169 2.05 4.41 -13.96
N ILE A 170 2.85 5.35 -14.43
CA ILE A 170 2.87 5.79 -15.83
C ILE A 170 4.30 5.61 -16.31
N ASP A 171 4.49 4.67 -17.23
CA ASP A 171 5.81 4.28 -17.73
C ASP A 171 5.79 4.23 -19.27
N PRO A 172 6.94 4.42 -19.95
CA PRO A 172 7.05 4.24 -21.39
C PRO A 172 6.52 2.86 -21.81
N LEU A 173 5.77 2.83 -22.90
CA LEU A 173 5.18 1.59 -23.43
C LEU A 173 6.26 0.64 -23.97
N THR A 174 7.32 1.19 -24.58
CA THR A 174 8.47 0.42 -25.08
C THR A 174 9.80 1.10 -24.85
N THR A 175 10.87 0.33 -25.00
CA THR A 175 12.25 0.84 -24.95
C THR A 175 12.67 1.70 -26.15
N ALA A 176 11.90 1.70 -27.24
CA ALA A 176 12.26 2.43 -28.46
C ALA A 176 11.45 3.70 -28.69
N SER A 177 10.45 3.98 -27.84
CA SER A 177 9.58 5.16 -27.95
C SER A 177 9.45 5.85 -26.61
N THR A 178 9.68 7.16 -26.61
CA THR A 178 9.36 8.05 -25.49
C THR A 178 8.07 8.83 -25.73
N ASP A 179 7.30 8.52 -26.77
CA ASP A 179 6.05 9.22 -27.10
C ASP A 179 4.80 8.48 -26.62
N LEU A 180 4.93 7.18 -26.33
CA LEU A 180 3.83 6.29 -25.93
C LEU A 180 4.06 5.75 -24.53
N TYR A 181 3.01 5.78 -23.72
CA TYR A 181 3.03 5.43 -22.31
C TYR A 181 1.87 4.50 -21.97
N GLN A 182 2.04 3.79 -20.86
CA GLN A 182 1.01 2.96 -20.25
C GLN A 182 0.76 3.42 -18.81
N SER A 183 -0.50 3.62 -18.46
CA SER A 183 -0.97 3.90 -17.11
C SER A 183 -1.63 2.66 -16.52
N TYR A 184 -1.18 2.18 -15.36
CA TYR A 184 -1.66 0.93 -14.78
C TYR A 184 -1.64 0.95 -13.24
N PHE A 185 -2.48 0.12 -12.62
CA PHE A 185 -2.41 -0.12 -11.18
C PHE A 185 -1.28 -1.10 -10.87
N ALA A 186 -0.57 -0.88 -9.77
CA ALA A 186 0.47 -1.78 -9.31
C ALA A 186 0.02 -3.25 -9.22
N SER A 187 -1.24 -3.48 -8.80
CA SER A 187 -1.86 -4.80 -8.69
C SER A 187 -1.99 -5.54 -10.01
N ASP A 188 -2.03 -4.82 -11.14
CA ASP A 188 -2.12 -5.43 -12.47
C ASP A 188 -0.74 -5.85 -13.00
N PHE A 189 0.36 -5.42 -12.39
CA PHE A 189 1.70 -5.80 -12.81
C PHE A 189 2.27 -6.93 -11.94
N ILE A 190 2.12 -8.17 -12.41
CA ILE A 190 2.69 -9.34 -11.75
C ILE A 190 4.09 -9.61 -12.32
N PRO A 191 5.16 -9.56 -11.51
CA PRO A 191 6.51 -9.85 -11.97
C PRO A 191 6.66 -11.30 -12.42
N ASP A 192 7.40 -11.50 -13.52
CA ASP A 192 7.87 -12.82 -13.94
C ASP A 192 9.20 -13.13 -13.23
N LEU A 193 9.11 -13.61 -11.98
CA LEU A 193 10.28 -13.96 -11.20
C LEU A 193 10.86 -15.32 -11.66
N PRO A 194 12.19 -15.44 -11.89
CA PRO A 194 12.81 -16.69 -12.28
C PRO A 194 12.56 -17.83 -11.28
N ALA A 195 12.54 -19.08 -11.76
CA ALA A 195 12.33 -20.26 -10.90
C ALA A 195 13.48 -20.52 -9.91
N ASP A 196 14.67 -19.99 -10.19
CA ASP A 196 15.88 -20.01 -9.36
C ASP A 196 16.11 -18.69 -8.61
N PHE A 197 15.07 -17.86 -8.50
CA PHE A 197 15.11 -16.61 -7.76
C PHE A 197 15.67 -16.82 -6.34
N ALA A 198 16.81 -16.20 -6.05
CA ALA A 198 17.38 -16.16 -4.72
C ALA A 198 16.53 -15.17 -3.89
N PRO A 199 15.83 -15.64 -2.85
CA PRO A 199 15.09 -14.74 -1.99
C PRO A 199 16.05 -13.74 -1.35
N ASP A 200 15.51 -12.61 -0.92
CA ASP A 200 16.27 -11.66 -0.13
C ASP A 200 16.88 -12.34 1.12
N VAL A 201 18.01 -11.82 1.60
CA VAL A 201 18.63 -12.21 2.86
C VAL A 201 19.19 -11.00 3.61
N VAL A 202 18.78 -10.87 4.88
CA VAL A 202 19.31 -9.87 5.81
C VAL A 202 20.55 -10.38 6.50
N VAL A 203 21.59 -9.55 6.55
CA VAL A 203 22.77 -9.81 7.38
C VAL A 203 22.66 -9.08 8.72
N GLU A 204 22.71 -9.86 9.80
CA GLU A 204 22.58 -9.44 11.19
C GLU A 204 23.90 -8.91 11.77
N PRO A 205 23.91 -7.81 12.55
CA PRO A 205 25.08 -7.42 13.33
C PRO A 205 25.38 -8.44 14.44
N GLU A 206 26.66 -8.80 14.64
CA GLU A 206 27.05 -9.67 15.76
C GLU A 206 26.64 -9.06 17.12
N GLY A 207 25.86 -9.80 17.91
CA GLY A 207 25.43 -9.37 19.24
C GLY A 207 24.31 -8.32 19.24
N ALA A 208 23.61 -8.12 18.12
CA ALA A 208 22.40 -7.31 18.07
C ALA A 208 21.39 -7.82 19.11
N ALA A 209 21.03 -6.95 20.06
CA ALA A 209 19.95 -7.26 20.98
C ALA A 209 18.62 -7.18 20.21
N GLU A 210 17.92 -8.30 20.08
CA GLU A 210 16.50 -8.31 19.71
C GLU A 210 15.70 -7.60 20.81
N LYS A 211 15.42 -6.29 20.72
CA LYS A 211 14.43 -5.61 21.57
C LYS A 211 13.98 -4.27 20.97
N PRO A 212 12.71 -3.84 21.19
CA PRO A 212 11.91 -4.17 22.38
C PRO A 212 10.74 -5.13 22.18
N ALA A 213 10.63 -6.07 23.13
CA ALA A 213 9.50 -6.96 23.39
C ALA A 213 8.35 -6.29 24.17
N GLU A 214 8.20 -4.96 24.07
CA GLU A 214 7.14 -4.20 24.73
C GLU A 214 6.66 -3.12 23.76
N MET A 215 5.37 -2.77 23.79
CA MET A 215 4.80 -1.59 23.12
C MET A 215 5.70 -0.38 23.40
N SER A 216 6.62 -0.10 22.48
CA SER A 216 7.56 0.98 22.64
C SER A 216 6.82 2.30 22.51
N ALA A 217 7.38 3.35 23.11
CA ALA A 217 6.78 4.67 23.11
C ALA A 217 6.37 5.07 21.69
N VAL A 218 5.09 5.45 21.55
CA VAL A 218 4.52 6.06 20.36
C VAL A 218 5.46 7.17 19.88
N THR A 219 6.16 6.95 18.77
CA THR A 219 7.07 7.95 18.21
C THR A 219 6.52 8.40 16.89
N SER A 220 5.94 9.61 16.85
CA SER A 220 5.50 10.20 15.60
C SER A 220 6.70 10.63 14.74
N SER A 221 6.49 10.69 13.42
CA SER A 221 7.46 11.21 12.46
C SER A 221 6.83 12.27 11.56
N GLY A 222 7.65 13.09 10.91
CA GLY A 222 7.21 14.09 9.91
C GLY A 222 7.57 15.53 10.21
N GLY A 223 7.87 15.87 11.46
CA GLY A 223 8.27 17.24 11.84
C GLY A 223 9.70 17.62 11.41
N THR A 224 10.54 16.62 11.13
CA THR A 224 11.92 16.78 10.68
C THR A 224 12.18 15.83 9.53
N LEU A 225 12.63 16.36 8.39
CA LEU A 225 13.10 15.59 7.24
C LEU A 225 14.60 15.35 7.39
N ARG A 226 15.01 14.10 7.30
CA ARG A 226 16.41 13.67 7.40
C ARG A 226 16.96 13.35 6.02
N THR A 227 17.94 14.12 5.58
CA THR A 227 18.58 13.93 4.26
C THR A 227 19.88 13.15 4.40
N TYR A 228 20.02 12.06 3.64
CA TYR A 228 21.23 11.23 3.57
C TYR A 228 21.89 11.32 2.20
N ARG A 229 23.22 11.38 2.16
CA ARG A 229 23.99 11.28 0.91
C ARG A 229 24.10 9.82 0.49
N LEU A 230 23.54 9.50 -0.66
CA LEU A 230 23.47 8.16 -1.21
C LEU A 230 24.50 7.98 -2.34
N ALA A 231 25.26 6.89 -2.27
CA ALA A 231 26.08 6.40 -3.37
C ALA A 231 25.47 5.11 -3.93
N VAL A 232 24.99 5.14 -5.18
CA VAL A 232 24.47 3.97 -5.88
C VAL A 232 25.43 3.56 -6.98
N ALA A 233 26.11 2.45 -6.78
CA ALA A 233 26.85 1.78 -7.83
C ALA A 233 25.91 1.01 -8.76
N ALA A 234 26.35 0.80 -10.00
CA ALA A 234 25.67 -0.07 -10.96
C ALA A 234 26.66 -1.00 -11.64
N THR A 235 26.38 -2.31 -11.64
CA THR A 235 27.16 -3.27 -12.40
C THR A 235 27.10 -2.96 -13.89
N GLY A 236 28.09 -3.46 -14.63
CA GLY A 236 28.12 -3.38 -16.08
C GLY A 236 26.91 -4.03 -16.72
N GLU A 237 26.42 -5.14 -16.18
CA GLU A 237 25.21 -5.82 -16.64
C GLU A 237 23.96 -4.95 -16.43
N TYR A 238 23.82 -4.31 -15.26
CA TYR A 238 22.71 -3.38 -15.00
C TYR A 238 22.74 -2.23 -16.01
N THR A 239 23.90 -1.60 -16.17
CA THR A 239 24.04 -0.50 -17.12
C THR A 239 23.77 -0.95 -18.55
N VAL A 240 24.22 -2.13 -18.97
CA VAL A 240 23.93 -2.71 -20.30
C VAL A 240 22.42 -2.95 -20.48
N TYR A 241 21.74 -3.48 -19.46
CA TYR A 241 20.29 -3.65 -19.50
C TYR A 241 19.57 -2.31 -19.78
N HIS A 242 20.05 -1.23 -19.18
CA HIS A 242 19.56 0.13 -19.37
C HIS A 242 20.19 0.88 -20.56
N GLY A 243 20.82 0.19 -21.52
CA GLY A 243 21.31 0.81 -22.77
C GLY A 243 22.82 1.08 -22.84
N GLY A 244 23.58 0.63 -21.83
CA GLY A 244 25.03 0.41 -21.91
C GLY A 244 25.91 1.65 -21.76
N THR A 245 25.35 2.79 -21.38
CA THR A 245 26.11 4.03 -21.17
C THR A 245 25.87 4.59 -19.77
N VAL A 246 26.85 5.32 -19.25
CA VAL A 246 26.74 5.98 -17.93
C VAL A 246 25.49 6.88 -17.82
N PRO A 247 25.17 7.76 -18.79
CA PRO A 247 23.94 8.57 -18.71
C PRO A 247 22.66 7.73 -18.58
N LEU A 248 22.56 6.63 -19.33
CA LEU A 248 21.36 5.79 -19.30
C LEU A 248 21.26 4.92 -18.04
N GLY A 249 22.40 4.44 -17.52
CA GLY A 249 22.44 3.77 -16.21
C GLY A 249 22.10 4.74 -15.07
N GLN A 250 22.66 5.95 -15.11
CA GLN A 250 22.39 6.99 -14.12
C GLN A 250 20.92 7.45 -14.15
N ALA A 251 20.30 7.52 -15.33
CA ALA A 251 18.87 7.79 -15.48
C ALA A 251 18.00 6.74 -14.78
N ALA A 252 18.31 5.46 -14.96
CA ALA A 252 17.58 4.37 -14.30
C ALA A 252 17.73 4.42 -12.76
N ILE A 253 18.93 4.70 -12.26
CA ILE A 253 19.18 4.94 -10.84
C ILE A 253 18.31 6.08 -10.31
N VAL A 254 18.25 7.21 -11.03
CA VAL A 254 17.46 8.37 -10.59
C VAL A 254 15.96 8.06 -10.54
N THR A 255 15.40 7.38 -11.55
CA THR A 255 13.99 6.95 -11.53
C THR A 255 13.71 6.04 -10.34
N ALA A 256 14.61 5.09 -10.03
CA ALA A 256 14.47 4.21 -8.87
C ALA A 256 14.44 4.99 -7.55
N ILE A 257 15.45 5.84 -7.30
CA ILE A 257 15.57 6.59 -6.05
C ILE A 257 14.48 7.65 -5.91
N ASN A 258 14.00 8.24 -7.01
CA ASN A 258 12.88 9.18 -6.96
C ASN A 258 11.60 8.49 -6.45
N ARG A 259 11.34 7.24 -6.86
CA ARG A 259 10.21 6.44 -6.37
C ARG A 259 10.38 6.06 -4.90
N VAL A 260 11.57 5.56 -4.52
CA VAL A 260 11.87 5.20 -3.13
C VAL A 260 11.72 6.40 -2.19
N ASN A 261 12.24 7.57 -2.57
CA ASN A 261 12.05 8.80 -1.80
C ASN A 261 10.57 9.18 -1.65
N GLY A 262 9.72 8.89 -2.64
CA GLY A 262 8.26 9.09 -2.51
C GLY A 262 7.65 8.33 -1.33
N ILE A 263 8.11 7.10 -1.10
CA ILE A 263 7.67 6.26 0.01
C ILE A 263 8.33 6.73 1.32
N TYR A 264 9.64 6.90 1.35
CA TYR A 264 10.40 7.21 2.56
C TYR A 264 10.07 8.60 3.12
N GLU A 265 9.84 9.59 2.26
CA GLU A 265 9.43 10.93 2.69
C GLU A 265 8.01 10.95 3.26
N ARG A 266 7.12 10.06 2.78
CA ARG A 266 5.74 9.92 3.30
C ARG A 266 5.70 9.15 4.62
N GLU A 267 6.44 8.04 4.70
CA GLU A 267 6.34 7.09 5.81
C GLU A 267 7.23 7.47 6.99
N VAL A 268 8.48 7.84 6.76
CA VAL A 268 9.50 7.93 7.83
C VAL A 268 10.27 9.25 7.84
N ALA A 269 9.86 10.21 7.00
CA ALA A 269 10.50 11.51 6.86
C ALA A 269 12.01 11.43 6.53
N VAL A 270 12.37 10.50 5.66
CA VAL A 270 13.73 10.30 5.15
C VAL A 270 13.77 10.62 3.66
N THR A 271 14.81 11.31 3.20
CA THR A 271 15.10 11.49 1.78
C THR A 271 16.56 11.18 1.49
N MET A 272 16.83 10.61 0.32
CA MET A 272 18.17 10.24 -0.13
C MET A 272 18.55 11.06 -1.36
N GLN A 273 19.73 11.68 -1.30
CA GLN A 273 20.29 12.46 -2.40
C GLN A 273 21.56 11.80 -2.94
N LEU A 274 21.58 11.49 -4.23
CA LEU A 274 22.75 10.95 -4.92
C LEU A 274 23.91 11.94 -4.88
N ILE A 275 25.10 11.45 -4.54
CA ILE A 275 26.32 12.25 -4.40
C ILE A 275 26.83 12.87 -5.71
N ALA A 276 27.64 13.92 -5.60
CA ALA A 276 28.18 14.71 -6.70
C ALA A 276 28.87 13.91 -7.83
N ASN A 277 29.52 12.80 -7.49
CA ASN A 277 30.30 11.98 -8.40
C ASN A 277 29.77 10.54 -8.53
N ASN A 278 28.47 10.32 -8.34
CA ASN A 278 27.83 8.99 -8.47
C ASN A 278 28.09 8.34 -9.84
N ASP A 279 28.22 9.13 -10.90
CA ASP A 279 28.58 8.67 -12.25
C ASP A 279 29.89 7.88 -12.32
N SER A 280 30.78 8.04 -11.33
CA SER A 280 32.06 7.34 -11.26
C SER A 280 31.93 5.87 -10.85
N VAL A 281 30.76 5.46 -10.33
CA VAL A 281 30.47 4.08 -9.90
C VAL A 281 29.38 3.42 -10.75
N VAL A 282 29.08 4.00 -11.91
CA VAL A 282 28.23 3.40 -12.94
C VAL A 282 29.13 2.70 -13.97
N TYR A 283 29.27 1.39 -13.85
CA TYR A 283 30.14 0.61 -14.73
C TYR A 283 29.41 0.22 -16.01
N THR A 284 30.11 0.19 -17.15
CA THR A 284 29.50 -0.10 -18.47
C THR A 284 29.95 -1.45 -19.06
N ASN A 285 30.79 -2.20 -18.36
CA ASN A 285 31.35 -3.46 -18.84
C ASN A 285 31.40 -4.50 -17.72
N GLY A 286 30.47 -5.46 -17.74
CA GLY A 286 30.37 -6.50 -16.72
C GLY A 286 31.60 -7.39 -16.60
N ALA A 287 32.38 -7.54 -17.67
CA ALA A 287 33.61 -8.34 -17.62
C ALA A 287 34.79 -7.65 -16.93
N ALA A 288 34.69 -6.35 -16.65
CA ALA A 288 35.76 -5.54 -16.11
C ALA A 288 35.35 -4.70 -14.89
N ASP A 289 34.07 -4.76 -14.50
CA ASP A 289 33.61 -4.11 -13.27
C ASP A 289 34.10 -4.90 -12.04
N PRO A 290 34.02 -4.30 -10.84
CA PRO A 290 34.53 -4.92 -9.62
C PRO A 290 33.51 -5.84 -8.93
N TYR A 291 32.41 -6.24 -9.60
CA TYR A 291 31.28 -6.90 -8.96
C TYR A 291 31.04 -8.32 -9.47
N THR A 292 30.74 -9.21 -8.52
CA THR A 292 30.22 -10.54 -8.80
C THR A 292 28.70 -10.47 -8.99
N ASN A 293 28.23 -9.97 -10.15
CA ASN A 293 26.82 -9.61 -10.44
C ASN A 293 25.74 -10.60 -9.99
N ASN A 294 26.04 -11.90 -9.93
CA ASN A 294 25.07 -12.95 -9.57
C ASN A 294 25.17 -13.43 -8.12
N ASN A 295 25.95 -12.77 -7.27
CA ASN A 295 26.13 -13.15 -5.86
C ASN A 295 25.99 -11.93 -4.94
N GLY A 296 24.79 -11.72 -4.40
CA GLY A 296 24.48 -10.60 -3.51
C GLY A 296 25.37 -10.54 -2.27
N PHE A 297 25.66 -11.67 -1.62
CA PHE A 297 26.52 -11.70 -0.44
C PHE A 297 27.95 -11.23 -0.74
N THR A 298 28.53 -11.69 -1.85
CA THR A 298 29.85 -11.20 -2.26
C THR A 298 29.81 -9.72 -2.60
N MET A 299 28.73 -9.26 -3.25
CA MET A 299 28.57 -7.86 -3.63
C MET A 299 28.46 -6.90 -2.43
N LEU A 300 28.05 -7.34 -1.23
CA LEU A 300 28.08 -6.49 -0.03
C LEU A 300 29.50 -5.96 0.24
N ASP A 301 30.47 -6.86 0.35
CA ASP A 301 31.86 -6.52 0.66
C ASP A 301 32.54 -5.82 -0.53
N GLU A 302 32.26 -6.26 -1.76
CA GLU A 302 32.74 -5.59 -2.96
C GLU A 302 32.24 -4.15 -3.02
N ASN A 303 30.94 -3.90 -2.75
CA ASN A 303 30.38 -2.56 -2.81
C ASN A 303 30.96 -1.65 -1.74
N GLN A 304 31.14 -2.16 -0.52
CA GLN A 304 31.82 -1.42 0.55
C GLN A 304 33.24 -1.00 0.11
N ALA A 305 34.04 -1.94 -0.39
CA ALA A 305 35.40 -1.66 -0.84
C ALA A 305 35.46 -0.69 -2.03
N VAL A 306 34.55 -0.84 -2.99
CA VAL A 306 34.47 0.00 -4.19
C VAL A 306 34.10 1.43 -3.84
N LEU A 307 33.03 1.64 -3.07
CA LEU A 307 32.59 2.97 -2.69
C LEU A 307 33.63 3.67 -1.79
N ASP A 308 34.27 2.95 -0.87
CA ASP A 308 35.35 3.52 -0.05
C ASP A 308 36.56 3.96 -0.87
N SER A 309 36.90 3.21 -1.92
CA SER A 309 38.05 3.50 -2.78
C SER A 309 37.78 4.61 -3.79
N VAL A 310 36.62 4.58 -4.46
CA VAL A 310 36.29 5.48 -5.58
C VAL A 310 35.68 6.79 -5.09
N ILE A 311 34.75 6.70 -4.13
CA ILE A 311 34.01 7.85 -3.60
C ILE A 311 34.70 8.42 -2.36
N GLY A 312 35.23 7.55 -1.51
CA GLY A 312 35.79 7.92 -0.22
C GLY A 312 34.75 7.88 0.88
N THR A 313 35.08 7.21 1.99
CA THR A 313 34.18 6.96 3.14
C THR A 313 33.49 8.22 3.67
N ALA A 314 34.11 9.40 3.62
CA ALA A 314 33.53 10.63 4.16
C ALA A 314 32.43 11.26 3.26
N ASN A 315 32.32 10.80 2.00
CA ASN A 315 31.54 11.48 0.97
C ASN A 315 30.14 10.90 0.74
N TYR A 316 29.77 9.85 1.47
CA TYR A 316 28.45 9.23 1.42
C TYR A 316 28.04 8.71 2.81
N ASP A 317 26.74 8.52 3.02
CA ASP A 317 26.12 8.15 4.29
C ASP A 317 25.48 6.76 4.23
N ILE A 318 24.98 6.41 3.05
CA ILE A 318 24.45 5.10 2.66
C ILE A 318 25.01 4.76 1.26
N GLY A 319 25.38 3.51 1.06
CA GLY A 319 25.83 2.98 -0.22
C GLY A 319 25.02 1.74 -0.61
N HIS A 320 24.76 1.60 -1.90
CA HIS A 320 23.97 0.51 -2.46
C HIS A 320 24.49 0.15 -3.85
N VAL A 321 24.31 -1.09 -4.32
CA VAL A 321 24.63 -1.48 -5.70
C VAL A 321 23.43 -2.10 -6.40
N PHE A 322 23.20 -1.69 -7.64
CA PHE A 322 22.24 -2.31 -8.54
C PHE A 322 22.90 -3.25 -9.54
N SER A 323 22.32 -4.44 -9.67
CA SER A 323 22.81 -5.52 -10.54
C SER A 323 21.65 -6.16 -11.33
N THR A 324 21.95 -7.11 -12.21
CA THR A 324 20.93 -7.92 -12.91
C THR A 324 20.73 -9.31 -12.30
N GLY A 325 21.30 -9.54 -11.11
CA GLY A 325 21.24 -10.81 -10.40
C GLY A 325 21.70 -10.66 -8.95
N GLY A 326 21.74 -11.77 -8.22
CA GLY A 326 22.17 -11.76 -6.82
C GLY A 326 21.07 -11.49 -5.80
N GLY A 327 19.84 -11.17 -6.22
CA GLY A 327 18.69 -10.95 -5.34
C GLY A 327 18.75 -9.62 -4.59
N GLY A 328 17.99 -9.52 -3.51
CA GLY A 328 18.16 -8.51 -2.47
C GLY A 328 19.09 -9.03 -1.38
N VAL A 329 20.03 -8.21 -0.91
CA VAL A 329 20.79 -8.51 0.31
C VAL A 329 21.21 -7.18 0.93
N ALA A 330 20.96 -7.00 2.22
CA ALA A 330 21.41 -5.82 2.94
C ALA A 330 21.93 -6.12 4.34
N TRP A 331 22.94 -5.37 4.76
CA TRP A 331 23.37 -5.33 6.15
C TRP A 331 22.44 -4.46 6.96
N ARG A 332 21.82 -5.03 8.00
CA ARG A 332 20.81 -4.31 8.77
C ARG A 332 21.42 -3.15 9.58
N GLY A 333 20.79 -1.98 9.51
CA GLY A 333 21.19 -0.79 10.27
C GLY A 333 22.56 -0.27 9.87
N SER A 334 22.95 -0.47 8.62
CA SER A 334 24.28 -0.12 8.11
C SER A 334 24.48 1.36 7.88
N VAL A 335 23.42 2.15 7.65
CA VAL A 335 23.51 3.60 7.38
C VAL A 335 24.33 4.29 8.47
N CYS A 336 25.19 5.24 8.06
CA CYS A 336 26.19 5.93 8.88
C CYS A 336 27.29 5.03 9.49
N GLY A 337 27.24 3.71 9.34
CA GLY A 337 28.22 2.76 9.89
C GLY A 337 29.51 2.67 9.07
N ALA A 338 30.62 3.16 9.60
CA ALA A 338 31.92 3.05 8.91
C ALA A 338 32.29 1.58 8.66
N GLY A 339 32.62 1.25 7.40
CA GLY A 339 32.99 -0.11 6.99
C GLY A 339 31.81 -1.06 6.72
N ILE A 340 30.56 -0.61 6.90
CA ILE A 340 29.36 -1.40 6.58
C ILE A 340 28.28 -0.60 5.83
N LYS A 341 28.32 0.74 5.83
CA LYS A 341 27.27 1.61 5.27
C LYS A 341 27.04 1.50 3.77
N ALA A 342 27.91 0.80 3.05
CA ALA A 342 27.74 0.47 1.63
C ALA A 342 27.34 -0.99 1.38
N GLN A 343 27.08 -1.78 2.42
CA GLN A 343 26.64 -3.18 2.29
C GLN A 343 25.12 -3.25 2.06
N GLY A 344 24.70 -2.89 0.84
CA GLY A 344 23.34 -3.07 0.33
C GLY A 344 23.38 -3.38 -1.16
N VAL A 345 22.56 -4.34 -1.58
CA VAL A 345 22.52 -4.88 -2.94
C VAL A 345 21.07 -5.10 -3.34
N THR A 346 20.69 -4.67 -4.54
CA THR A 346 19.44 -5.07 -5.17
C THR A 346 19.68 -5.49 -6.61
N GLY A 347 19.27 -6.69 -6.97
CA GLY A 347 19.45 -7.23 -8.31
C GLY A 347 18.35 -8.15 -8.79
N LEU A 348 17.78 -7.83 -9.95
CA LEU A 348 16.81 -8.66 -10.68
C LEU A 348 17.22 -8.78 -12.14
N THR A 349 16.87 -9.88 -12.79
CA THR A 349 17.10 -10.07 -14.23
C THR A 349 16.45 -8.99 -15.10
N SER A 350 15.35 -8.40 -14.59
CA SER A 350 14.64 -7.28 -15.20
C SER A 350 14.46 -6.17 -14.14
N PRO A 351 15.49 -5.33 -13.90
CA PRO A 351 15.53 -4.41 -12.77
C PRO A 351 14.75 -3.12 -13.07
N ILE A 352 13.44 -3.25 -13.28
CA ILE A 352 12.52 -2.16 -13.62
C ILE A 352 11.14 -2.38 -13.00
N GLY A 353 10.35 -1.31 -12.98
CA GLY A 353 8.95 -1.34 -12.60
C GLY A 353 8.73 -1.53 -11.11
N ASP A 354 7.47 -1.56 -10.72
CA ASP A 354 7.04 -1.58 -9.32
C ASP A 354 7.67 -2.69 -8.47
N PRO A 355 7.73 -3.97 -8.92
CA PRO A 355 8.35 -5.02 -8.15
C PRO A 355 9.82 -4.72 -7.85
N PHE A 356 10.60 -4.21 -8.81
CA PHE A 356 12.00 -3.86 -8.55
C PHE A 356 12.12 -2.72 -7.52
N TYR A 357 11.34 -1.64 -7.67
CA TYR A 357 11.51 -0.45 -6.82
C TYR A 357 10.94 -0.62 -5.40
N VAL A 358 9.77 -1.25 -5.26
CA VAL A 358 9.10 -1.38 -3.95
C VAL A 358 9.46 -2.69 -3.28
N ASP A 359 9.32 -3.83 -3.96
CA ASP A 359 9.53 -5.14 -3.32
C ASP A 359 11.00 -5.45 -3.04
N TYR A 360 11.93 -4.76 -3.72
CA TYR A 360 13.37 -4.94 -3.50
C TYR A 360 14.07 -3.66 -3.07
N VAL A 361 14.18 -2.62 -3.91
CA VAL A 361 15.02 -1.46 -3.53
C VAL A 361 14.55 -0.81 -2.22
N ALA A 362 13.25 -0.56 -2.06
CA ALA A 362 12.71 -0.02 -0.81
C ALA A 362 12.83 -1.00 0.37
N HIS A 363 12.73 -2.31 0.12
CA HIS A 363 12.91 -3.39 1.11
C HIS A 363 14.35 -3.44 1.63
N GLU A 364 15.32 -3.54 0.73
CA GLU A 364 16.74 -3.62 1.07
C GLU A 364 17.23 -2.35 1.76
N MET A 365 16.79 -1.18 1.27
CA MET A 365 17.07 0.07 1.98
C MET A 365 16.40 0.07 3.35
N GLY A 366 15.24 -0.58 3.52
CA GLY A 366 14.55 -0.71 4.80
C GLY A 366 15.41 -1.45 5.82
N HIS A 367 16.07 -2.53 5.38
CA HIS A 367 17.10 -3.19 6.18
C HIS A 367 18.29 -2.28 6.48
N GLN A 368 18.82 -1.54 5.50
CA GLN A 368 19.91 -0.58 5.78
C GLN A 368 19.48 0.46 6.84
N PHE A 369 18.20 0.85 6.87
CA PHE A 369 17.56 1.69 7.90
C PHE A 369 17.07 0.93 9.14
N ALA A 370 17.55 -0.29 9.35
CA ALA A 370 17.38 -1.13 10.53
C ALA A 370 16.04 -1.87 10.70
N ALA A 371 15.15 -1.86 9.70
CA ALA A 371 13.94 -2.67 9.77
C ALA A 371 14.26 -4.18 9.66
N ASN A 372 13.50 -5.01 10.35
CA ASN A 372 13.47 -6.46 10.19
C ASN A 372 12.26 -6.89 9.35
N HIS A 373 12.30 -8.14 8.89
CA HIS A 373 11.16 -8.77 8.22
C HIS A 373 9.91 -8.84 9.11
N THR A 374 8.73 -8.73 8.51
CA THR A 374 7.44 -8.70 9.23
C THR A 374 6.62 -9.98 9.13
N PHE A 375 6.97 -10.89 8.21
CA PHE A 375 6.18 -12.09 7.91
C PHE A 375 6.31 -13.20 8.96
N ASN A 376 5.25 -14.01 9.11
CA ASN A 376 5.22 -15.13 10.06
C ASN A 376 5.24 -16.53 9.41
N SER A 377 5.28 -16.62 8.07
CA SER A 377 5.42 -17.90 7.36
C SER A 377 6.82 -18.51 7.49
N VAL A 378 6.91 -19.79 7.14
CA VAL A 378 8.16 -20.55 6.98
C VAL A 378 8.19 -21.35 5.66
N LEU A 379 7.25 -21.07 4.75
CA LEU A 379 7.17 -21.71 3.44
C LEU A 379 7.90 -20.90 2.36
N GLY A 380 8.39 -21.59 1.33
CA GLY A 380 9.08 -20.93 0.21
C GLY A 380 10.25 -20.07 0.67
N ALA A 381 10.31 -18.83 0.19
CA ALA A 381 11.31 -17.84 0.56
C ALA A 381 11.27 -17.45 2.06
N CYS A 382 10.11 -17.54 2.71
CA CYS A 382 9.97 -17.24 4.14
C CYS A 382 10.65 -18.28 5.05
N GLY A 383 11.06 -19.44 4.51
CA GLY A 383 11.81 -20.46 5.23
C GLY A 383 13.30 -20.12 5.40
N GLY A 384 14.10 -21.12 5.77
CA GLY A 384 15.57 -21.02 5.68
C GLY A 384 16.28 -20.07 6.65
N GLY A 385 15.57 -19.42 7.57
CA GLY A 385 16.13 -18.47 8.53
C GLY A 385 15.76 -17.01 8.27
N ASN A 386 15.02 -16.72 7.19
CA ASN A 386 14.61 -15.35 6.85
C ASN A 386 13.56 -14.79 7.82
N ARG A 387 12.70 -15.64 8.42
CA ARG A 387 11.72 -15.17 9.41
C ARG A 387 12.39 -14.63 10.67
N ASN A 388 12.15 -13.36 10.99
CA ASN A 388 12.51 -12.78 12.29
C ASN A 388 11.38 -12.96 13.32
N ALA A 389 11.61 -13.69 14.41
CA ALA A 389 10.56 -14.01 15.38
C ALA A 389 10.08 -12.81 16.20
N SER A 390 10.94 -11.81 16.42
CA SER A 390 10.66 -10.64 17.25
C SER A 390 9.82 -9.58 16.54
N THR A 391 9.74 -9.65 15.21
CA THR A 391 9.02 -8.70 14.34
C THR A 391 8.00 -9.35 13.41
N ALA A 392 7.75 -10.66 13.53
CA ALA A 392 6.79 -11.43 12.73
C ALA A 392 5.31 -11.10 13.08
N TYR A 393 4.91 -9.85 12.89
CA TYR A 393 3.58 -9.32 13.19
C TYR A 393 2.55 -9.54 12.07
N GLU A 394 2.98 -9.86 10.85
CA GLU A 394 2.09 -10.09 9.72
C GLU A 394 1.93 -11.59 9.43
N PRO A 395 0.70 -12.08 9.17
CA PRO A 395 0.48 -13.47 8.82
C PRO A 395 1.09 -13.83 7.46
N GLY A 396 1.34 -15.12 7.23
CA GLY A 396 1.73 -15.63 5.92
C GLY A 396 2.99 -14.97 5.37
N SER A 397 2.98 -14.64 4.07
CA SER A 397 4.04 -13.89 3.38
C SER A 397 4.17 -12.42 3.79
N ALA A 398 3.33 -11.92 4.70
CA ALA A 398 3.08 -10.49 4.90
C ALA A 398 2.54 -9.78 3.64
N SER A 399 2.25 -8.49 3.80
CA SER A 399 1.67 -7.59 2.79
C SER A 399 2.40 -6.25 2.63
N THR A 400 3.13 -5.79 3.66
CA THR A 400 3.85 -4.51 3.64
C THR A 400 5.27 -4.64 3.09
N ILE A 401 5.99 -3.51 2.92
CA ILE A 401 7.31 -3.45 2.29
C ILE A 401 8.29 -4.46 2.87
N MET A 402 8.35 -4.64 4.20
CA MET A 402 9.30 -5.59 4.84
C MET A 402 8.77 -7.03 4.89
N GLY A 403 7.74 -7.33 4.09
CA GLY A 403 7.21 -8.65 3.84
C GLY A 403 7.87 -9.32 2.64
N TYR A 404 7.48 -10.57 2.40
CA TYR A 404 7.89 -11.40 1.26
C TYR A 404 6.70 -11.70 0.36
N ALA A 405 5.90 -10.68 0.07
CA ALA A 405 4.71 -10.81 -0.76
C ALA A 405 5.06 -11.54 -2.08
N GLY A 406 4.25 -12.54 -2.43
CA GLY A 406 4.41 -13.29 -3.69
C GLY A 406 5.43 -14.43 -3.68
N ILE A 407 6.31 -14.57 -2.67
CA ILE A 407 7.44 -15.53 -2.73
C ILE A 407 7.44 -16.62 -1.63
N CYS A 408 6.39 -16.72 -0.80
CA CYS A 408 6.22 -17.73 0.26
C CYS A 408 5.24 -18.86 -0.10
N SER A 409 5.18 -19.22 -1.39
CA SER A 409 4.41 -20.36 -1.91
C SER A 409 2.91 -20.29 -1.59
N ALA A 410 2.32 -21.35 -1.02
CA ALA A 410 0.90 -21.41 -0.70
C ALA A 410 0.47 -20.45 0.43
N ASP A 411 1.42 -19.79 1.11
CA ASP A 411 1.17 -18.85 2.19
C ASP A 411 1.22 -17.38 1.73
N ASN A 412 1.29 -17.16 0.41
CA ASN A 412 1.23 -15.84 -0.20
C ASN A 412 -0.11 -15.16 0.05
N LEU A 413 -0.06 -13.98 0.67
CA LEU A 413 -1.22 -13.14 0.91
C LEU A 413 -1.62 -12.30 -0.32
N GLN A 414 -0.62 -11.89 -1.10
CA GLN A 414 -0.73 -11.08 -2.32
C GLN A 414 0.52 -11.30 -3.19
N SER A 415 0.51 -10.77 -4.41
CA SER A 415 1.60 -10.95 -5.38
C SER A 415 2.79 -10.01 -5.15
N ASN A 416 2.53 -8.76 -4.78
CA ASN A 416 3.54 -7.71 -4.57
C ASN A 416 3.22 -6.98 -3.27
N SER A 417 4.18 -6.30 -2.66
CA SER A 417 4.01 -5.55 -1.42
C SER A 417 3.26 -4.24 -1.65
N ASP A 418 2.47 -3.85 -0.66
CA ASP A 418 1.93 -2.49 -0.58
C ASP A 418 3.06 -1.49 -0.28
N ASP A 419 2.92 -0.23 -0.71
CA ASP A 419 3.95 0.83 -0.64
C ASP A 419 4.14 1.47 0.75
N TYR A 420 3.81 0.79 1.84
CA TYR A 420 3.96 1.33 3.19
C TYR A 420 4.64 0.35 4.13
N PHE A 421 5.21 0.87 5.20
CA PHE A 421 5.82 0.06 6.24
C PHE A 421 4.76 -0.40 7.24
N HIS A 422 4.83 -1.66 7.67
CA HIS A 422 4.08 -2.10 8.85
C HIS A 422 4.52 -1.28 10.07
N ALA A 423 3.62 -1.09 11.03
CA ALA A 423 3.89 -0.36 12.25
C ALA A 423 5.20 -0.71 12.99
N ILE A 424 5.65 -1.97 12.93
CA ILE A 424 6.91 -2.39 13.58
C ILE A 424 8.14 -1.87 12.82
N SER A 425 8.13 -1.96 11.49
CA SER A 425 9.22 -1.46 10.65
C SER A 425 9.33 0.06 10.76
N PHE A 426 8.19 0.75 10.90
CA PHE A 426 8.15 2.15 11.26
C PHE A 426 8.84 2.41 12.61
N ASP A 427 8.49 1.69 13.68
CA ASP A 427 9.13 1.85 15.00
C ASP A 427 10.66 1.64 14.92
N GLU A 428 11.12 0.61 14.20
CA GLU A 428 12.54 0.30 14.03
C GLU A 428 13.30 1.39 13.27
N ILE A 429 12.77 1.83 12.13
CA ILE A 429 13.38 2.88 11.30
C ILE A 429 13.43 4.21 12.06
N ILE A 430 12.33 4.59 12.73
CA ILE A 430 12.29 5.85 13.48
C ILE A 430 13.24 5.79 14.68
N ALA A 431 13.27 4.69 15.44
CA ALA A 431 14.24 4.53 16.52
C ALA A 431 15.69 4.64 16.01
N PHE A 432 15.99 4.00 14.88
CA PHE A 432 17.32 4.01 14.29
C PHE A 432 17.76 5.39 13.77
N THR A 433 16.86 6.11 13.09
CA THR A 433 17.14 7.41 12.48
C THR A 433 17.06 8.58 13.46
N THR A 434 16.47 8.40 14.64
CA THR A 434 16.31 9.48 15.64
C THR A 434 17.11 9.30 16.92
N ALA A 435 17.53 8.09 17.22
CA ALA A 435 18.31 7.78 18.43
C ALA A 435 19.39 6.71 18.22
N GLY A 436 19.38 6.03 17.06
CA GLY A 436 20.34 5.00 16.70
C GLY A 436 21.50 5.53 15.86
N ASN A 437 22.21 4.60 15.21
CA ASN A 437 23.37 4.97 14.39
C ASN A 437 23.00 5.83 13.17
N GLY A 438 21.76 5.71 12.68
CA GLY A 438 21.25 6.50 11.56
C GLY A 438 21.15 8.01 11.84
N ASP A 439 21.19 8.45 13.09
CA ASP A 439 21.15 9.88 13.49
C ASP A 439 22.56 10.54 13.49
N ASN A 440 23.61 9.79 13.13
CA ASN A 440 25.00 10.28 13.23
C ASN A 440 25.54 10.99 11.97
N CYS A 441 24.84 10.89 10.84
CA CYS A 441 25.35 11.40 9.56
C CYS A 441 24.30 12.08 8.68
N ASP A 442 23.05 12.17 9.13
CA ASP A 442 22.01 12.86 8.39
C ASP A 442 22.14 14.38 8.47
N VAL A 443 21.45 15.06 7.55
CA VAL A 443 21.25 16.51 7.59
C VAL A 443 19.77 16.77 7.90
N PRO A 444 19.41 17.02 9.17
CA PRO A 444 18.02 17.25 9.56
C PRO A 444 17.56 18.65 9.14
N SER A 445 16.33 18.75 8.66
CA SER A 445 15.68 20.02 8.32
C SER A 445 14.23 20.04 8.79
N ALA A 446 13.75 21.21 9.23
CA ALA A 446 12.37 21.36 9.66
C ALA A 446 11.42 21.35 8.45
N THR A 447 10.38 20.51 8.51
CA THR A 447 9.38 20.40 7.42
C THR A 447 8.28 21.44 7.54
N GLY A 448 8.09 22.01 8.72
CA GLY A 448 6.91 22.82 9.06
C GLY A 448 5.63 22.00 9.19
N ASN A 449 5.73 20.67 9.15
CA ASN A 449 4.64 19.74 9.41
C ASN A 449 4.56 19.40 10.90
N THR A 450 3.35 19.28 11.45
CA THR A 450 3.08 18.73 12.77
C THR A 450 2.30 17.41 12.60
N PRO A 451 2.89 16.25 12.95
CA PRO A 451 2.25 14.95 12.74
C PRO A 451 0.88 14.83 13.43
N PRO A 452 0.00 13.96 12.92
CA PRO A 452 -1.34 13.81 13.47
C PRO A 452 -1.30 13.24 14.89
N THR A 453 -2.23 13.70 15.74
CA THR A 453 -2.50 13.09 17.05
C THR A 453 -3.58 12.02 16.89
N VAL A 454 -3.31 10.81 17.38
CA VAL A 454 -4.10 9.60 17.11
C VAL A 454 -4.64 9.01 18.41
N GLU A 455 -5.87 8.51 18.37
CA GLU A 455 -6.54 7.81 19.46
C GLU A 455 -7.17 6.52 18.92
N ALA A 456 -6.66 5.36 19.33
CA ALA A 456 -7.13 4.03 18.94
C ALA A 456 -8.43 3.64 19.69
N GLY A 457 -8.81 4.39 20.72
CA GLY A 457 -10.03 4.16 21.49
C GLY A 457 -9.87 3.09 22.57
N ALA A 458 -11.00 2.60 23.08
CA ALA A 458 -11.02 1.70 24.23
C ALA A 458 -10.64 0.26 23.89
N SER A 459 -10.25 -0.51 24.91
CA SER A 459 -10.13 -1.98 24.83
C SER A 459 -11.50 -2.65 24.91
N TYR A 460 -11.66 -3.78 24.23
CA TYR A 460 -12.93 -4.52 24.18
C TYR A 460 -12.77 -6.01 24.52
N SER A 461 -13.80 -6.58 25.15
CA SER A 461 -13.96 -8.04 25.29
C SER A 461 -15.06 -8.51 24.34
N ILE A 462 -14.73 -9.44 23.44
CA ILE A 462 -15.64 -9.93 22.39
C ILE A 462 -15.84 -11.45 22.49
N PRO A 463 -16.96 -11.98 21.96
CA PRO A 463 -17.14 -13.42 21.84
C PRO A 463 -16.23 -14.05 20.76
N LEU A 464 -15.93 -15.35 20.91
CA LEU A 464 -15.19 -16.11 19.90
C LEU A 464 -15.96 -16.14 18.56
N ASN A 465 -15.24 -16.32 17.44
CA ASN A 465 -15.82 -16.52 16.11
C ASN A 465 -16.88 -15.47 15.73
N THR A 466 -16.67 -14.20 16.11
CA THR A 466 -17.66 -13.12 15.89
C THR A 466 -16.99 -11.91 15.25
N PRO A 467 -17.52 -11.39 14.12
CA PRO A 467 -17.04 -10.15 13.50
C PRO A 467 -17.04 -8.95 14.44
N PHE A 468 -16.10 -8.03 14.21
CA PHE A 468 -16.02 -6.78 14.96
C PHE A 468 -15.48 -5.63 14.10
N THR A 469 -15.77 -4.39 14.51
CA THR A 469 -15.25 -3.18 13.87
C THR A 469 -14.51 -2.33 14.89
N LEU A 470 -13.21 -2.08 14.66
CA LEU A 470 -12.46 -1.08 15.41
C LEU A 470 -12.68 0.29 14.76
N THR A 471 -12.79 1.32 15.59
CA THR A 471 -12.93 2.72 15.16
C THR A 471 -12.11 3.60 16.08
N GLY A 472 -11.16 4.32 15.52
CA GLY A 472 -10.36 5.30 16.25
C GLY A 472 -10.73 6.72 15.84
N SER A 473 -9.84 7.66 16.15
CA SER A 473 -9.92 9.04 15.69
C SER A 473 -8.53 9.65 15.58
N ALA A 474 -8.42 10.71 14.79
CA ALA A 474 -7.21 11.50 14.73
C ALA A 474 -7.52 12.96 14.41
N THR A 475 -6.60 13.85 14.79
CA THR A 475 -6.64 15.27 14.41
C THR A 475 -5.28 15.68 13.87
N ASP A 476 -5.32 16.53 12.84
CA ASP A 476 -4.12 17.07 12.21
C ASP A 476 -4.04 18.59 12.45
N PRO A 477 -3.00 19.10 13.13
CA PRO A 477 -2.85 20.52 13.38
C PRO A 477 -2.70 21.39 12.12
N ASN A 478 -2.29 20.79 11.00
CA ASN A 478 -2.16 21.47 9.71
C ASN A 478 -3.44 21.41 8.86
N GLY A 479 -4.46 20.65 9.29
CA GLY A 479 -5.74 20.50 8.59
C GLY A 479 -5.67 19.54 7.40
N ALA A 480 -4.71 18.63 7.37
CA ALA A 480 -4.52 17.68 6.27
C ALA A 480 -5.62 16.60 6.21
N THR A 481 -5.78 16.00 5.03
CA THR A 481 -6.67 14.83 4.86
C THR A 481 -5.96 13.58 5.32
N LEU A 482 -6.51 12.93 6.34
CA LEU A 482 -5.89 11.78 7.00
C LEU A 482 -6.27 10.45 6.34
N THR A 483 -5.31 9.53 6.31
CA THR A 483 -5.52 8.12 5.96
C THR A 483 -5.14 7.21 7.15
N TYR A 484 -5.84 6.10 7.30
CA TYR A 484 -5.83 5.25 8.50
C TYR A 484 -5.54 3.80 8.12
N ASN A 485 -4.63 3.16 8.86
CA ASN A 485 -4.39 1.73 8.87
C ASN A 485 -4.63 1.16 10.26
N TRP A 486 -5.41 0.10 10.32
CA TRP A 486 -5.55 -0.72 11.52
C TRP A 486 -4.78 -2.01 11.30
N GLU A 487 -3.81 -2.32 12.16
CA GLU A 487 -2.92 -3.48 12.03
C GLU A 487 -2.95 -4.30 13.31
N GLN A 488 -2.95 -5.64 13.19
CA GLN A 488 -2.73 -6.49 14.35
C GLN A 488 -1.25 -6.37 14.77
N PHE A 489 -1.01 -6.30 16.07
CA PHE A 489 0.31 -6.08 16.65
C PHE A 489 0.64 -7.15 17.69
N ASP A 490 0.43 -8.42 17.32
CA ASP A 490 0.81 -9.59 18.11
C ASP A 490 1.88 -10.41 17.40
N ILE A 491 2.88 -10.85 18.15
CA ILE A 491 3.82 -11.91 17.74
C ILE A 491 3.32 -13.27 18.24
N GLY A 492 3.78 -14.34 17.59
CA GLY A 492 3.52 -15.68 18.07
C GLY A 492 4.33 -16.76 17.37
N PRO A 493 3.95 -18.03 17.57
CA PRO A 493 4.58 -19.15 16.88
C PRO A 493 4.57 -18.98 15.36
N ALA A 494 5.65 -19.39 14.71
CA ALA A 494 5.70 -19.50 13.25
C ALA A 494 4.66 -20.53 12.77
N GLY A 495 4.08 -20.33 11.58
CA GLY A 495 3.11 -21.25 11.03
C GLY A 495 2.40 -20.72 9.79
N LEU A 496 1.50 -21.54 9.24
CA LEU A 496 0.68 -21.16 8.09
C LEU A 496 -0.38 -20.13 8.49
N ALA A 497 -0.62 -19.14 7.63
CA ALA A 497 -1.67 -18.15 7.83
C ALA A 497 -3.08 -18.78 7.88
N SER A 498 -3.27 -19.95 7.27
CA SER A 498 -4.53 -20.70 7.27
C SER A 498 -4.79 -21.50 8.55
N THR A 499 -3.74 -21.80 9.33
CA THR A 499 -3.85 -22.57 10.58
C THR A 499 -2.94 -21.98 11.66
N PRO A 500 -3.17 -20.73 12.09
CA PRO A 500 -2.36 -20.09 13.12
C PRO A 500 -2.55 -20.77 14.48
N SER A 501 -1.55 -20.66 15.36
CA SER A 501 -1.59 -21.22 16.72
C SER A 501 -1.09 -20.21 17.75
N GLY A 502 -1.56 -20.32 19.00
CA GLY A 502 -1.19 -19.41 20.07
C GLY A 502 -1.52 -17.96 19.73
N ASP A 503 -0.57 -17.05 19.91
CA ASP A 503 -0.76 -15.62 19.61
C ASP A 503 -0.29 -15.23 18.21
N ALA A 504 -0.04 -16.20 17.32
CA ALA A 504 0.34 -15.91 15.93
C ALA A 504 -0.64 -14.91 15.29
N PRO A 505 -0.16 -13.99 14.45
CA PRO A 505 -1.02 -13.00 13.80
C PRO A 505 -2.05 -13.69 12.90
N ILE A 506 -3.27 -13.16 12.91
CA ILE A 506 -4.44 -13.72 12.22
C ILE A 506 -5.16 -12.70 11.33
N PHE A 507 -4.80 -11.41 11.43
CA PHE A 507 -5.27 -10.32 10.58
C PHE A 507 -4.09 -9.68 9.85
N ARG A 508 -4.16 -9.64 8.52
CA ARG A 508 -3.16 -9.03 7.64
C ARG A 508 -3.29 -7.50 7.64
N SER A 509 -2.26 -6.81 7.13
CA SER A 509 -2.39 -5.40 6.83
C SER A 509 -3.12 -5.18 5.49
N PHE A 510 -3.69 -4.00 5.34
CA PHE A 510 -4.33 -3.55 4.11
C PHE A 510 -4.01 -2.07 3.91
N PRO A 511 -3.97 -1.58 2.65
CA PRO A 511 -3.71 -0.17 2.35
C PRO A 511 -4.59 0.80 3.12
N ALA A 512 -4.01 1.97 3.38
CA ALA A 512 -4.65 3.03 4.16
C ALA A 512 -5.94 3.50 3.48
N THR A 513 -6.95 3.82 4.28
CA THR A 513 -8.21 4.40 3.77
C THR A 513 -8.54 5.70 4.50
N ASN A 514 -9.47 6.51 3.98
CA ASN A 514 -9.95 7.71 4.68
C ASN A 514 -10.93 7.39 5.83
N SER A 515 -11.20 6.10 6.08
CA SER A 515 -12.07 5.64 7.16
C SER A 515 -11.26 5.39 8.43
N PRO A 516 -11.62 5.99 9.58
CA PRO A 516 -11.00 5.65 10.86
C PRO A 516 -11.43 4.27 11.39
N SER A 517 -12.31 3.58 10.66
CA SER A 517 -12.87 2.29 11.02
C SER A 517 -12.38 1.17 10.10
N ARG A 518 -12.03 0.01 10.69
CA ARG A 518 -11.78 -1.25 9.98
C ARG A 518 -12.63 -2.37 10.58
N THR A 519 -13.30 -3.13 9.72
CA THR A 519 -14.04 -4.35 10.08
C THR A 519 -13.17 -5.58 9.88
N PHE A 520 -13.30 -6.53 10.81
CA PHE A 520 -12.53 -7.77 10.86
C PHE A 520 -13.47 -9.00 10.89
N PRO A 521 -13.41 -9.89 9.89
CA PRO A 521 -12.77 -9.71 8.57
C PRO A 521 -13.33 -8.52 7.79
N LYS A 522 -12.71 -8.18 6.65
CA LYS A 522 -13.28 -7.23 5.69
C LYS A 522 -14.77 -7.47 5.45
N MET A 523 -15.56 -6.39 5.32
CA MET A 523 -17.01 -6.50 5.16
C MET A 523 -17.42 -7.31 3.93
N SER A 524 -16.63 -7.27 2.86
CA SER A 524 -16.82 -8.11 1.68
C SER A 524 -16.81 -9.61 1.99
N ASP A 525 -15.98 -10.04 2.94
CA ASP A 525 -15.84 -11.45 3.31
C ASP A 525 -17.06 -11.89 4.14
N ILE A 526 -17.48 -11.03 5.06
CA ILE A 526 -18.68 -11.24 5.88
C ILE A 526 -19.93 -11.33 4.98
N VAL A 527 -20.10 -10.38 4.06
CA VAL A 527 -21.25 -10.36 3.14
C VAL A 527 -21.28 -11.60 2.23
N ASN A 528 -20.13 -12.01 1.69
CA ASN A 528 -20.05 -13.12 0.76
C ASN A 528 -19.95 -14.50 1.44
N ASN A 529 -19.88 -14.54 2.79
CA ASN A 529 -19.61 -15.75 3.56
C ASN A 529 -18.31 -16.45 3.11
N THR A 530 -17.28 -15.66 2.82
CA THR A 530 -15.96 -16.12 2.40
C THR A 530 -14.92 -15.82 3.45
N THR A 531 -13.73 -16.39 3.29
CA THR A 531 -12.59 -16.10 4.16
C THR A 531 -11.38 -15.82 3.29
N THR A 532 -10.81 -14.62 3.42
CA THR A 532 -9.52 -14.29 2.83
C THR A 532 -8.39 -14.82 3.71
N ILE A 533 -7.31 -15.30 3.09
CA ILE A 533 -6.11 -15.71 3.82
C ILE A 533 -5.57 -14.54 4.66
N GLY A 534 -5.24 -14.81 5.92
CA GLY A 534 -4.83 -13.77 6.88
C GLY A 534 -5.97 -12.88 7.38
N GLU A 535 -7.23 -13.30 7.28
CA GLU A 535 -8.39 -12.61 7.89
C GLU A 535 -9.24 -13.60 8.70
N LEU A 536 -8.68 -14.14 9.79
CA LEU A 536 -9.33 -15.18 10.60
C LEU A 536 -9.91 -14.62 11.89
N LEU A 537 -11.15 -15.03 12.21
CA LEU A 537 -11.74 -14.75 13.52
C LEU A 537 -11.11 -15.62 14.62
N PRO A 538 -10.98 -15.11 15.86
CA PRO A 538 -10.39 -15.87 16.95
C PRO A 538 -11.30 -17.05 17.34
N THR A 539 -10.78 -18.27 17.17
CA THR A 539 -11.50 -19.53 17.47
C THR A 539 -11.30 -20.00 18.92
N TYR A 540 -10.38 -19.39 19.66
CA TYR A 540 -10.07 -19.65 21.06
C TYR A 540 -9.80 -18.33 21.78
N ALA A 541 -9.78 -18.39 23.11
CA ALA A 541 -9.56 -17.22 23.93
C ALA A 541 -8.12 -16.71 23.79
N ARG A 542 -7.99 -15.42 23.47
CA ARG A 542 -6.71 -14.71 23.32
C ARG A 542 -6.96 -13.21 23.44
N THR A 543 -5.94 -12.47 23.84
CA THR A 543 -5.93 -11.00 23.73
C THR A 543 -5.13 -10.65 22.49
N MET A 544 -5.75 -9.88 21.59
CA MET A 544 -5.12 -9.36 20.39
C MET A 544 -4.82 -7.89 20.60
N HIS A 545 -3.63 -7.45 20.20
CA HIS A 545 -3.25 -6.05 20.20
C HIS A 545 -3.46 -5.48 18.81
N PHE A 546 -3.97 -4.26 18.72
CA PHE A 546 -4.16 -3.56 17.47
C PHE A 546 -3.55 -2.18 17.55
N ARG A 547 -2.89 -1.78 16.46
CA ARG A 547 -2.34 -0.45 16.29
C ARG A 547 -3.08 0.30 15.19
N LEU A 548 -3.40 1.54 15.48
CA LEU A 548 -3.91 2.51 14.52
C LEU A 548 -2.75 3.40 14.09
N THR A 549 -2.37 3.34 12.82
CA THR A 549 -1.38 4.21 12.19
C THR A 549 -2.11 5.21 11.30
N VAL A 550 -1.84 6.50 11.47
CA VAL A 550 -2.51 7.58 10.73
C VAL A 550 -1.48 8.45 10.04
N ARG A 551 -1.71 8.72 8.75
CA ARG A 551 -0.85 9.54 7.89
C ARG A 551 -1.59 10.80 7.49
N ASP A 552 -0.88 11.92 7.49
CA ASP A 552 -1.42 13.20 7.02
C ASP A 552 -1.25 13.41 5.51
N ASN A 553 -0.44 12.58 4.85
CA ASN A 553 -0.11 12.64 3.42
C ASN A 553 0.40 14.02 2.97
N GLN A 554 0.95 14.82 3.89
CA GLN A 554 1.49 16.13 3.57
C GLN A 554 2.77 16.03 2.75
N THR A 555 3.06 17.12 2.05
CA THR A 555 4.16 17.26 1.11
C THR A 555 4.92 18.56 1.44
N PRO A 556 6.26 18.62 1.36
CA PRO A 556 7.16 17.61 0.78
C PRO A 556 7.38 16.37 1.65
N THR A 557 6.97 16.38 2.92
CA THR A 557 7.22 15.28 3.85
C THR A 557 5.97 14.96 4.65
N GLY A 558 5.59 13.68 4.66
CA GLY A 558 4.42 13.20 5.38
C GLY A 558 4.66 13.11 6.89
N GLY A 559 3.58 13.21 7.64
CA GLY A 559 3.52 13.02 9.08
C GLY A 559 2.76 11.75 9.43
N VAL A 560 3.30 10.99 10.38
CA VAL A 560 2.74 9.73 10.87
C VAL A 560 2.57 9.80 12.38
N GLY A 561 1.36 9.49 12.83
CA GLY A 561 1.01 9.30 14.24
C GLY A 561 0.45 7.91 14.46
N LEU A 562 0.51 7.41 15.69
CA LEU A 562 0.01 6.09 16.02
C LEU A 562 -0.56 6.01 17.43
N ASP A 563 -1.45 5.06 17.67
CA ASP A 563 -1.91 4.66 19.01
C ASP A 563 -2.32 3.18 19.00
N SER A 564 -2.53 2.56 20.16
CA SER A 564 -2.84 1.12 20.26
C SER A 564 -3.97 0.81 21.23
N THR A 565 -4.71 -0.25 20.93
CA THR A 565 -5.77 -0.79 21.77
C THR A 565 -5.74 -2.32 21.79
N THR A 566 -6.62 -2.95 22.57
CA THR A 566 -6.69 -4.41 22.69
C THR A 566 -8.10 -4.95 22.52
N VAL A 567 -8.19 -6.15 21.95
CA VAL A 567 -9.42 -6.91 21.78
C VAL A 567 -9.22 -8.30 22.39
N THR A 568 -9.93 -8.60 23.47
CA THR A 568 -9.88 -9.89 24.17
C THR A 568 -11.03 -10.77 23.72
N ALA A 569 -10.71 -11.87 23.04
CA ALA A 569 -11.64 -12.94 22.70
C ALA A 569 -11.85 -13.84 23.93
N VAL A 570 -13.09 -13.97 24.40
CA VAL A 570 -13.41 -14.56 25.72
C VAL A 570 -13.77 -16.04 25.63
N ALA A 571 -13.14 -16.88 26.46
CA ALA A 571 -13.42 -18.31 26.54
C ALA A 571 -14.91 -18.61 26.83
N SER A 572 -15.42 -19.73 26.31
CA SER A 572 -16.79 -20.20 26.58
C SER A 572 -17.92 -19.24 26.17
N THR A 573 -17.62 -18.29 25.28
CA THR A 573 -18.58 -17.38 24.65
C THR A 573 -18.52 -17.51 23.12
N GLY A 574 -19.56 -17.06 22.44
CA GLY A 574 -19.63 -17.07 20.98
C GLY A 574 -19.98 -18.45 20.37
N PRO A 575 -20.18 -18.48 19.04
CA PRO A 575 -20.32 -17.31 18.17
C PRO A 575 -21.65 -16.57 18.43
N PHE A 576 -21.60 -15.24 18.45
CA PHE A 576 -22.79 -14.41 18.42
C PHE A 576 -23.31 -14.38 16.99
N LEU A 577 -24.54 -14.85 16.75
CA LEU A 577 -25.05 -15.11 15.39
C LEU A 577 -26.50 -14.70 15.21
N VAL A 578 -26.82 -14.00 14.12
CA VAL A 578 -28.17 -13.82 13.60
C VAL A 578 -28.68 -15.18 13.10
N THR A 579 -29.81 -15.61 13.66
CA THR A 579 -30.44 -16.90 13.30
C THR A 579 -31.67 -16.74 12.43
N ALA A 580 -32.37 -15.61 12.51
CA ALA A 580 -33.42 -15.24 11.57
C ALA A 580 -33.56 -13.70 11.43
N PRO A 581 -33.78 -13.17 10.22
CA PRO A 581 -33.82 -13.88 8.94
C PRO A 581 -32.41 -14.33 8.52
N ASN A 582 -32.29 -15.56 8.02
CA ASN A 582 -31.01 -16.11 7.56
C ASN A 582 -31.16 -16.96 6.27
N THR A 583 -32.30 -16.82 5.62
CA THR A 583 -32.70 -17.48 4.38
C THR A 583 -33.57 -16.50 3.59
N ALA A 584 -33.83 -16.79 2.31
CA ALA A 584 -34.72 -15.98 1.50
C ALA A 584 -36.16 -15.98 2.06
N VAL A 585 -36.60 -14.83 2.57
CA VAL A 585 -37.93 -14.61 3.18
C VAL A 585 -38.45 -13.23 2.81
N THR A 586 -39.73 -13.09 2.49
CA THR A 586 -40.29 -11.78 2.16
C THR A 586 -40.88 -11.10 3.40
N TRP A 587 -40.37 -9.92 3.74
CA TRP A 587 -40.97 -9.04 4.73
C TRP A 587 -41.90 -8.04 4.06
N THR A 588 -43.12 -7.91 4.58
CA THR A 588 -44.02 -6.84 4.15
C THR A 588 -43.68 -5.57 4.92
N GLY A 589 -43.45 -4.46 4.21
CA GLY A 589 -43.18 -3.16 4.83
C GLY A 589 -44.29 -2.72 5.80
N ASN A 590 -43.91 -1.99 6.85
CA ASN A 590 -44.79 -1.55 7.94
C ASN A 590 -45.51 -2.68 8.69
N THR A 591 -44.97 -3.90 8.67
CA THR A 591 -45.48 -5.01 9.49
C THR A 591 -44.44 -5.44 10.52
N ASN A 592 -44.90 -5.99 11.63
CA ASN A 592 -44.01 -6.55 12.64
C ASN A 592 -43.41 -7.85 12.13
N GLN A 593 -42.09 -7.94 12.22
CA GLN A 593 -41.28 -9.10 11.89
C GLN A 593 -40.46 -9.49 13.10
N THR A 594 -40.05 -10.75 13.17
CA THR A 594 -39.21 -11.25 14.29
C THR A 594 -37.79 -11.43 13.80
N VAL A 595 -36.85 -10.84 14.52
CA VAL A 595 -35.42 -11.09 14.39
C VAL A 595 -34.97 -11.95 15.57
N THR A 596 -34.20 -13.00 15.32
CA THR A 596 -33.63 -13.85 16.36
C THR A 596 -32.12 -13.98 16.20
N TRP A 597 -31.43 -14.16 17.32
CA TRP A 597 -29.98 -14.33 17.37
C TRP A 597 -29.56 -15.22 18.53
N ASN A 598 -28.35 -15.77 18.47
CA ASN A 598 -27.70 -16.47 19.57
C ASN A 598 -27.01 -15.45 20.49
N VAL A 599 -27.50 -15.29 21.71
CA VAL A 599 -26.89 -14.42 22.74
C VAL A 599 -25.47 -14.86 23.09
N ALA A 600 -25.16 -16.16 22.98
CA ALA A 600 -23.81 -16.71 23.08
C ALA A 600 -23.00 -16.30 24.33
N ASN A 601 -23.67 -16.23 25.49
CA ASN A 601 -23.12 -15.81 26.79
C ASN A 601 -22.55 -14.38 26.83
N THR A 602 -22.91 -13.52 25.87
CA THR A 602 -22.35 -12.16 25.76
C THR A 602 -22.91 -11.15 26.79
N THR A 603 -24.02 -11.44 27.46
CA THR A 603 -24.59 -10.59 28.52
C THR A 603 -23.77 -10.61 29.81
N ALA A 604 -23.02 -11.68 30.05
CA ALA A 604 -22.19 -11.85 31.24
C ALA A 604 -20.86 -11.07 31.12
N ALA A 605 -20.30 -10.68 32.26
CA ALA A 605 -18.94 -10.15 32.31
C ALA A 605 -17.93 -11.23 31.85
N PRO A 606 -16.83 -10.86 31.16
CA PRO A 606 -16.37 -9.49 30.91
C PRO A 606 -16.93 -8.81 29.65
N ILE A 607 -17.75 -9.48 28.82
CA ILE A 607 -18.31 -8.89 27.58
C ILE A 607 -19.39 -7.85 27.90
N SER A 608 -20.28 -8.17 28.85
CA SER A 608 -21.30 -7.25 29.40
C SER A 608 -22.19 -6.56 28.35
N CYS A 609 -22.55 -7.27 27.29
CA CYS A 609 -23.46 -6.80 26.26
C CYS A 609 -24.92 -6.97 26.70
N ALA A 610 -25.44 -6.03 27.50
CA ALA A 610 -26.80 -6.12 28.03
C ALA A 610 -27.87 -5.86 26.94
N ASN A 611 -27.56 -5.01 25.96
CA ASN A 611 -28.49 -4.57 24.93
C ASN A 611 -27.86 -4.69 23.53
N VAL A 612 -28.70 -4.85 22.51
CA VAL A 612 -28.33 -4.87 21.09
C VAL A 612 -29.07 -3.80 20.29
N ASN A 613 -28.50 -3.44 19.14
CA ASN A 613 -29.15 -2.67 18.09
C ASN A 613 -29.43 -3.59 16.89
N ILE A 614 -30.57 -3.37 16.23
CA ILE A 614 -31.02 -4.14 15.07
C ILE A 614 -31.26 -3.16 13.92
N ASP A 615 -30.50 -3.35 12.85
CA ASP A 615 -30.53 -2.50 11.66
C ASP A 615 -30.79 -3.32 10.40
N LEU A 616 -31.31 -2.65 9.37
CA LEU A 616 -31.60 -3.23 8.06
C LEU A 616 -30.72 -2.58 6.98
N SER A 617 -30.05 -3.44 6.23
CA SER A 617 -29.39 -3.12 4.96
C SER A 617 -30.36 -3.33 3.80
N THR A 618 -30.19 -2.56 2.73
CA THR A 618 -30.90 -2.76 1.45
C THR A 618 -29.96 -2.98 0.26
N ASP A 619 -28.65 -3.03 0.52
CA ASP A 619 -27.58 -3.15 -0.48
C ASP A 619 -26.81 -4.46 -0.38
N GLY A 620 -27.39 -5.49 0.24
CA GLY A 620 -26.77 -6.80 0.40
C GLY A 620 -25.87 -6.92 1.61
N GLY A 621 -25.90 -5.97 2.54
CA GLY A 621 -25.17 -6.00 3.81
C GLY A 621 -23.96 -5.06 3.87
N TYR A 622 -23.76 -4.15 2.93
CA TYR A 622 -22.61 -3.23 2.97
C TYR A 622 -22.88 -2.00 3.84
N THR A 623 -24.10 -1.46 3.78
CA THR A 623 -24.54 -0.34 4.62
C THR A 623 -25.82 -0.69 5.38
N TYR A 624 -26.01 -0.06 6.54
CA TYR A 624 -27.16 -0.30 7.44
C TYR A 624 -27.85 1.03 7.82
N PRO A 625 -28.49 1.72 6.86
CA PRO A 625 -29.06 3.05 7.11
C PRO A 625 -30.40 3.02 7.86
N TYR A 626 -31.08 1.87 7.94
CA TYR A 626 -32.41 1.75 8.56
C TYR A 626 -32.32 1.10 9.93
N ILE A 627 -32.39 1.91 10.98
CA ILE A 627 -32.50 1.42 12.35
C ILE A 627 -33.90 0.83 12.54
N LEU A 628 -34.00 -0.46 12.85
CA LEU A 628 -35.27 -1.10 13.14
C LEU A 628 -35.62 -0.95 14.63
N VAL A 629 -34.64 -1.20 15.51
CA VAL A 629 -34.74 -1.04 16.97
C VAL A 629 -33.34 -0.74 17.53
N SER A 630 -33.24 0.17 18.50
CA SER A 630 -32.01 0.40 19.27
C SER A 630 -32.19 0.03 20.74
N ASN A 631 -31.09 -0.37 21.38
CA ASN A 631 -31.01 -0.65 22.82
C ASN A 631 -32.08 -1.62 23.34
N THR A 632 -32.40 -2.67 22.58
CA THR A 632 -33.29 -3.75 23.05
C THR A 632 -32.50 -4.77 23.88
N PRO A 633 -33.11 -5.46 24.86
CA PRO A 633 -32.42 -6.49 25.62
C PRO A 633 -31.75 -7.54 24.72
N ASN A 634 -30.55 -7.97 25.10
CA ASN A 634 -29.83 -9.05 24.44
C ASN A 634 -30.34 -10.41 24.96
N ASP A 635 -31.58 -10.75 24.61
CA ASP A 635 -32.29 -11.96 25.08
C ASP A 635 -32.58 -12.99 23.96
N GLY A 636 -32.16 -12.70 22.73
CA GLY A 636 -32.16 -13.64 21.59
C GLY A 636 -33.34 -13.47 20.63
N SER A 637 -34.29 -12.58 20.89
CA SER A 637 -35.42 -12.34 20.00
C SER A 637 -36.00 -10.94 20.17
N GLN A 638 -36.32 -10.28 19.05
CA GLN A 638 -37.00 -8.99 19.09
C GLN A 638 -38.03 -8.88 17.96
N SER A 639 -39.21 -8.34 18.27
CA SER A 639 -40.17 -7.90 17.27
C SER A 639 -39.80 -6.50 16.78
N VAL A 640 -39.63 -6.35 15.48
CA VAL A 640 -39.22 -5.12 14.81
C VAL A 640 -40.24 -4.70 13.77
N LEU A 641 -40.43 -3.40 13.58
CA LEU A 641 -41.28 -2.89 12.50
C LEU A 641 -40.45 -2.86 11.20
N ALA A 642 -40.81 -3.66 10.21
CA ALA A 642 -40.10 -3.69 8.94
C ALA A 642 -40.22 -2.34 8.21
N THR A 643 -39.10 -1.79 7.75
CA THR A 643 -39.09 -0.57 6.94
C THR A 643 -39.84 -0.79 5.64
N ASN A 644 -40.65 0.19 5.22
CA ASN A 644 -41.38 0.14 3.96
C ASN A 644 -40.50 0.51 2.76
N VAL A 645 -39.57 -0.39 2.44
CA VAL A 645 -38.62 -0.28 1.32
C VAL A 645 -38.69 -1.55 0.48
N SER A 646 -38.61 -1.42 -0.85
CA SER A 646 -38.61 -2.54 -1.78
C SER A 646 -37.18 -2.88 -2.17
N THR A 647 -36.72 -4.07 -1.81
CA THR A 647 -35.42 -4.63 -2.21
C THR A 647 -35.47 -6.16 -2.13
N SER A 648 -34.60 -6.83 -2.88
CA SER A 648 -34.32 -8.27 -2.76
C SER A 648 -32.92 -8.53 -2.20
N SER A 649 -32.28 -7.48 -1.70
CA SER A 649 -30.92 -7.50 -1.14
C SER A 649 -30.95 -7.07 0.33
N ALA A 650 -32.05 -7.34 1.03
CA ALA A 650 -32.16 -6.99 2.43
C ALA A 650 -31.27 -7.91 3.28
N ARG A 651 -30.62 -7.34 4.30
CA ARG A 651 -29.95 -8.09 5.37
C ARG A 651 -30.17 -7.42 6.71
N VAL A 652 -30.35 -8.21 7.76
CA VAL A 652 -30.39 -7.69 9.14
C VAL A 652 -28.99 -7.76 9.73
N ARG A 653 -28.63 -6.75 10.53
CA ARG A 653 -27.49 -6.80 11.44
C ARG A 653 -27.98 -6.70 12.87
N VAL A 654 -27.42 -7.54 13.74
CA VAL A 654 -27.56 -7.39 15.19
C VAL A 654 -26.17 -7.04 15.73
N SER A 655 -26.07 -5.90 16.41
CA SER A 655 -24.80 -5.41 16.97
C SER A 655 -24.94 -5.15 18.47
N CYS A 656 -23.87 -5.35 19.23
CA CYS A 656 -23.88 -4.98 20.64
C CYS A 656 -23.98 -3.45 20.79
N ALA A 657 -24.81 -2.96 21.72
CA ALA A 657 -25.05 -1.52 21.84
C ALA A 657 -23.86 -0.72 22.44
N ASN A 658 -22.97 -1.38 23.17
CA ASN A 658 -21.84 -0.77 23.88
C ASN A 658 -20.50 -1.49 23.61
N ASN A 659 -20.43 -2.31 22.56
CA ASN A 659 -19.25 -3.11 22.22
C ASN A 659 -19.10 -3.16 20.69
N ILE A 660 -17.97 -3.65 20.20
CA ILE A 660 -17.57 -3.57 18.78
C ILE A 660 -18.03 -4.74 17.92
N PHE A 661 -18.56 -5.80 18.52
CA PHE A 661 -18.92 -7.03 17.82
C PHE A 661 -20.35 -6.99 17.29
N PHE A 662 -20.57 -7.71 16.18
CA PHE A 662 -21.87 -7.83 15.53
C PHE A 662 -21.95 -9.13 14.73
N ASP A 663 -23.15 -9.42 14.24
CA ASP A 663 -23.34 -10.40 13.17
C ASP A 663 -24.43 -9.93 12.18
N ILE A 664 -24.42 -10.50 10.98
CA ILE A 664 -25.38 -10.19 9.92
C ILE A 664 -26.08 -11.46 9.41
N SER A 665 -27.25 -11.30 8.80
CA SER A 665 -27.86 -12.36 8.00
C SER A 665 -26.88 -12.87 6.92
N ASN A 666 -26.74 -14.18 6.76
CA ASN A 666 -25.88 -14.84 5.77
C ASN A 666 -26.49 -14.83 4.35
N ALA A 667 -27.80 -14.56 4.23
CA ALA A 667 -28.52 -14.55 2.97
C ALA A 667 -29.34 -13.27 2.80
N ASN A 668 -29.39 -12.79 1.56
CA ASN A 668 -30.36 -11.77 1.16
C ASN A 668 -31.78 -12.35 1.23
N PHE A 669 -32.75 -11.50 1.58
CA PHE A 669 -34.15 -11.88 1.69
C PHE A 669 -35.09 -10.89 1.02
#